data_AF-X0Q812-F1
#
_entry.id   AF-X0Q812-F1
#
_cell.length_a   1.000
_cell.length_b   1.000
_cell.length_c   1.000
_cell.angle_alpha   90.00
_cell.angle_beta   90.00
_cell.angle_gamma   90.00
#
_symmetry.space_group_name_H-M   'P 1'
#
loop_
_entity.id
_entity.type
_entity.pdbx_description
1 polymer ?
#
loop_
_entity_poly.entity_id
_entity_poly.type
_entity_poly.pdbx_seq_one_letter_code
_entity_poly.pdbx_strand_id
1 'polypeptide(L)'
;MTALKTIFQKPVNRPIEGVIKADDEASLRLELEEYVLTDEVESRLISFFDAYNDYQVANGVWLSGFFGSGKSHLLKMLALLLENRQIDNTSALELFLPKCGDNDALSSGIKNAVAIPSKSILFNIDQKADVISKTQVDALLAVFVKVFDEMCGYYGKQGHIAQFERDLDSRKLYGSFKEAYESIANKPWEKGREQAILEAKNIAQAYSQVTGEDQALAMGILDKYRSQYHVSIEDFASQVDDYIERQIKENGYTEFRLNFFVDEVGQYIAENVKLMTNLQTIAESLATKSRGRSWIIVTAQEDMGTVVGEMGKQQSNDFSKIQARFANRMKLTSANVAEVIQKRLLVKTDEGAKLLSGIYDNQSNNFKTLFDFADGSQTYRNFKDKEHFINSYPFIPYQFSLFQSAIADLSLHNAFEGKHSSVGERSMLGVFQQVAIKVGDHDIGQLATFDLMFEGIRTALKSNIQRAVINAETHLDNKFAVQVLKALFLVKYVDGFKSTIRNICVLMLSSFGEDVAVLRQRVEEALNLLEDETYVQRTGDMYEYLTDEEKDIEEEIKNTEVEAADVASELESIIFDQVIKSRKIRYSSGASGSQGQDYSFSRKLDDKLYGREYEIGINVISPFYEHAENEEMMSNKSNFSSDELFVILPADSRLMSDITMYKRTEKYVRQNYSIAQQETVKRILGEKGQQNTKRQAELLQRIKSLMSQAKLLVAGTELNVSSEDAQLRIEKGFNELVSRSYPHLRMLRDASYTEADVARFSTLPNKTVGADIATLAEPERDVLSFIQRNASAAIRTTVKGLLEQFEKKPYGWSYAAVLSTLAKLCVNGKVEVRMDGNILEDSELARALVNSQRQSNLVLEPQVEFSSSQVRHLKEFYEDFFAKPASNNEAKALGNETIDAFKEMLQDLEGWYAQAARYPFLSALDPAIQQIKKLSKSSYAWFLTDLNEDIEDELLKIKEQLIDPIYNFMNGSQREIYDNTQNFLKDQSANFDYIEREQVRVLEASLNDTSIYKGSKIQQVKVLLASLKDKVNDALQEARSQSIEALKQMQSRMQEMDEYKKLPDIRQAELDAPYTQLIDKVNEEKLIAVINDRLRYFEDKGYATLLQKMVVMATPKPPPTPAKVSTNNGDKSDKDQSQVSALSEPKQVSEPKNEYINSNKIRVDYDRAWIENETDVERYLKAMSEALLSEIRKGKRIYI
;
A
#
# COMPACT_ATOMS: atom_id res chain seq x y z
N MET A 1 73.04 23.38 -6.75
CA MET A 1 71.71 23.53 -7.35
C MET A 1 71.91 23.40 -8.85
N THR A 2 71.23 22.42 -9.44
CA THR A 2 71.40 22.03 -10.84
C THR A 2 69.99 21.87 -11.39
N ALA A 3 69.63 22.71 -12.36
CA ALA A 3 68.24 22.84 -12.81
C ALA A 3 67.80 21.66 -13.69
N LEU A 4 66.54 21.23 -13.56
CA LEU A 4 66.00 20.10 -14.34
C LEU A 4 66.20 20.24 -15.86
N LYS A 5 66.19 21.46 -16.40
CA LYS A 5 66.44 21.71 -17.82
C LYS A 5 67.81 21.24 -18.33
N THR A 6 68.80 21.00 -17.48
CA THR A 6 70.16 20.59 -17.92
C THR A 6 70.37 19.07 -17.98
N ILE A 7 69.41 18.26 -17.52
CA ILE A 7 69.52 16.79 -17.59
C ILE A 7 68.89 16.17 -18.85
N PHE A 8 68.15 16.94 -19.64
CA PHE A 8 67.52 16.48 -20.89
C PHE A 8 68.46 16.61 -22.09
N GLN A 9 68.45 15.62 -22.99
CA GLN A 9 69.28 15.59 -24.20
C GLN A 9 68.83 16.62 -25.26
N LYS A 10 67.51 16.85 -25.37
CA LYS A 10 66.91 17.86 -26.25
C LYS A 10 66.25 18.96 -25.40
N PRO A 11 66.28 20.24 -25.82
CA PRO A 11 65.58 21.30 -25.09
C PRO A 11 64.08 21.02 -24.97
N VAL A 12 63.53 21.13 -23.75
CA VAL A 12 62.10 20.90 -23.48
C VAL A 12 61.22 22.06 -23.96
N ASN A 13 61.80 23.24 -24.21
CA ASN A 13 61.10 24.44 -24.70
C ASN A 13 61.10 24.59 -26.24
N ARG A 14 61.58 23.60 -26.99
CA ARG A 14 61.54 23.62 -28.47
C ARG A 14 60.10 23.53 -28.99
N PRO A 15 59.75 24.11 -30.15
CA PRO A 15 58.44 23.93 -30.74
C PRO A 15 58.21 22.44 -31.08
N ILE A 16 57.09 21.91 -30.64
CA ILE A 16 56.58 20.57 -30.98
C ILE A 16 55.15 20.80 -31.46
N GLU A 17 54.87 20.57 -32.75
CA GLU A 17 53.49 20.67 -33.25
C GLU A 17 52.64 19.54 -32.63
N GLY A 18 51.57 19.94 -31.93
CA GLY A 18 50.72 19.03 -31.16
C GLY A 18 49.66 18.31 -32.00
N VAL A 19 49.33 18.87 -33.17
CA VAL A 19 48.39 18.34 -34.18
C VAL A 19 48.93 18.59 -35.57
N ILE A 20 48.60 17.67 -36.46
CA ILE A 20 49.11 17.52 -37.82
C ILE A 20 48.29 18.37 -38.80
N LYS A 21 48.98 19.14 -39.64
CA LYS A 21 48.39 19.72 -40.85
C LYS A 21 48.67 18.80 -42.03
N ALA A 22 47.69 18.57 -42.90
CA ALA A 22 47.87 17.74 -44.09
C ALA A 22 48.68 18.46 -45.19
N ASP A 23 48.49 19.78 -45.30
CA ASP A 23 48.95 20.60 -46.44
C ASP A 23 50.27 21.38 -46.17
N ASP A 24 50.86 21.26 -44.98
CA ASP A 24 52.10 21.97 -44.63
C ASP A 24 53.33 21.13 -44.99
N GLU A 25 53.91 21.37 -46.17
CA GLU A 25 55.13 20.67 -46.61
C GLU A 25 56.37 21.05 -45.80
N ALA A 26 56.40 22.25 -45.19
CA ALA A 26 57.59 22.80 -44.56
C ALA A 26 57.92 22.17 -43.19
N SER A 27 56.95 21.57 -42.50
CA SER A 27 57.18 20.84 -41.24
C SER A 27 57.39 19.33 -41.40
N LEU A 28 57.17 18.76 -42.60
CA LEU A 28 57.22 17.30 -42.84
C LEU A 28 58.54 16.65 -42.41
N ARG A 29 59.67 17.31 -42.67
CA ARG A 29 60.99 16.82 -42.26
C ARG A 29 61.10 16.69 -40.75
N LEU A 30 60.63 17.70 -40.01
CA LEU A 30 60.72 17.75 -38.55
C LEU A 30 59.70 16.81 -37.89
N GLU A 31 58.50 16.65 -38.46
CA GLU A 31 57.56 15.58 -38.05
C GLU A 31 58.21 14.20 -38.19
N LEU A 32 58.77 13.88 -39.36
CA LEU A 32 59.45 12.61 -39.60
C LEU A 32 60.65 12.43 -38.66
N GLU A 33 61.56 13.39 -38.55
CA GLU A 33 62.73 13.28 -37.67
C GLU A 33 62.34 13.13 -36.19
N GLU A 34 61.28 13.79 -35.72
CA GLU A 34 60.78 13.66 -34.34
C GLU A 34 59.82 12.49 -34.08
N TYR A 35 59.34 11.78 -35.11
CA TYR A 35 58.46 10.62 -34.91
C TYR A 35 59.16 9.54 -34.06
N VAL A 36 58.46 9.04 -33.03
CA VAL A 36 58.95 7.99 -32.14
C VAL A 36 58.25 6.68 -32.47
N LEU A 37 59.06 5.65 -32.70
CA LEU A 37 58.64 4.26 -32.77
C LEU A 37 58.53 3.71 -31.33
N THR A 38 57.37 3.12 -31.02
CA THR A 38 57.13 2.42 -29.75
C THR A 38 57.07 0.93 -29.94
N ASP A 39 57.36 0.17 -28.90
CA ASP A 39 57.52 -1.29 -28.99
C ASP A 39 56.23 -1.99 -29.48
N GLU A 40 55.04 -1.48 -29.12
CA GLU A 40 53.76 -1.96 -29.71
C GLU A 40 53.61 -1.52 -31.17
N VAL A 41 53.92 -0.27 -31.52
CA VAL A 41 53.85 0.22 -32.91
C VAL A 41 54.76 -0.59 -33.83
N GLU A 42 55.98 -0.93 -33.40
CA GLU A 42 56.88 -1.82 -34.14
C GLU A 42 56.24 -3.18 -34.41
N SER A 43 55.67 -3.81 -33.38
CA SER A 43 54.99 -5.10 -33.52
C SER A 43 53.78 -5.03 -34.46
N ARG A 44 52.98 -3.96 -34.41
CA ARG A 44 51.84 -3.76 -35.35
C ARG A 44 52.33 -3.48 -36.77
N LEU A 45 53.41 -2.71 -36.92
CA LEU A 45 53.97 -2.37 -38.22
C LEU A 45 54.57 -3.59 -38.92
N ILE A 46 55.25 -4.49 -38.21
CA ILE A 46 55.72 -5.77 -38.78
C ILE A 46 54.53 -6.53 -39.40
N SER A 47 53.47 -6.79 -38.63
CA SER A 47 52.28 -7.49 -39.14
C SER A 47 51.58 -6.76 -40.28
N PHE A 48 51.63 -5.42 -40.33
CA PHE A 48 51.13 -4.65 -41.46
C PHE A 48 52.01 -4.80 -42.70
N PHE A 49 53.33 -4.67 -42.59
CA PHE A 49 54.24 -4.80 -43.72
C PHE A 49 54.29 -6.23 -44.24
N ASP A 50 54.16 -7.25 -43.38
CA ASP A 50 54.01 -8.65 -43.80
C ASP A 50 52.77 -8.79 -44.71
N ALA A 51 51.60 -8.35 -44.24
CA ALA A 51 50.35 -8.46 -45.00
C ALA A 51 50.25 -7.51 -46.21
N TYR A 52 50.98 -6.40 -46.20
CA TYR A 52 51.12 -5.51 -47.36
C TYR A 52 52.01 -6.16 -48.42
N ASN A 53 53.16 -6.70 -48.04
CA ASN A 53 54.09 -7.33 -48.98
C ASN A 53 53.52 -8.65 -49.56
N ASP A 54 52.96 -9.53 -48.71
CA ASP A 54 52.27 -10.76 -49.13
C ASP A 54 50.74 -10.60 -49.01
N TYR A 55 50.12 -10.01 -50.03
CA TYR A 55 48.66 -9.85 -50.09
C TYR A 55 47.96 -11.21 -50.28
N GLN A 56 47.10 -11.58 -49.34
CA GLN A 56 46.31 -12.81 -49.44
C GLN A 56 44.81 -12.57 -49.70
N VAL A 57 44.10 -11.81 -48.85
CA VAL A 57 42.61 -11.68 -48.93
C VAL A 57 42.07 -10.28 -48.59
N ALA A 58 42.78 -9.47 -47.79
CA ALA A 58 42.24 -8.22 -47.24
C ALA A 58 43.22 -7.05 -47.41
N ASN A 59 42.72 -5.97 -48.02
CA ASN A 59 43.42 -4.70 -48.27
C ASN A 59 43.03 -3.57 -47.28
N GLY A 60 42.15 -3.88 -46.33
CA GLY A 60 41.65 -2.96 -45.31
C GLY A 60 42.47 -3.01 -44.03
N VAL A 61 42.97 -1.85 -43.58
CA VAL A 61 43.72 -1.66 -42.35
C VAL A 61 42.97 -0.72 -41.41
N TRP A 62 42.80 -1.14 -40.15
CA TRP A 62 42.07 -0.38 -39.14
C TRP A 62 43.02 0.08 -38.02
N LEU A 63 43.27 1.39 -37.95
CA LEU A 63 44.03 2.05 -36.88
C LEU A 63 43.07 2.46 -35.77
N SER A 64 43.04 1.72 -34.65
CA SER A 64 42.21 2.05 -33.48
C SER A 64 43.04 2.51 -32.28
N GLY A 65 42.44 3.32 -31.42
CA GLY A 65 43.13 3.94 -30.30
C GLY A 65 42.29 4.98 -29.57
N PHE A 66 42.55 5.24 -28.29
CA PHE A 66 41.99 6.36 -27.53
C PHE A 66 42.36 7.73 -28.14
N PHE A 67 41.75 8.82 -27.65
CA PHE A 67 42.15 10.17 -28.03
C PHE A 67 43.62 10.44 -27.63
N GLY A 68 44.35 11.19 -28.45
CA GLY A 68 45.79 11.45 -28.24
C GLY A 68 46.76 10.29 -28.52
N SER A 69 46.30 9.07 -28.86
CA SER A 69 47.18 7.89 -29.04
C SER A 69 48.06 7.88 -30.30
N GLY A 70 48.08 8.96 -31.09
CA GLY A 70 48.97 9.11 -32.25
C GLY A 70 48.49 8.50 -33.58
N LYS A 71 47.25 7.99 -33.66
CA LYS A 71 46.66 7.38 -34.89
C LYS A 71 46.93 8.16 -36.18
N SER A 72 46.50 9.42 -36.23
CA SER A 72 46.66 10.31 -37.39
C SER A 72 48.13 10.58 -37.73
N HIS A 73 49.02 10.53 -36.73
CA HIS A 73 50.46 10.66 -36.93
C HIS A 73 51.02 9.42 -37.62
N LEU A 74 50.69 8.22 -37.12
CA LEU A 74 51.03 6.96 -37.77
C LEU A 74 50.45 6.87 -39.19
N LEU A 75 49.23 7.34 -39.40
CA LEU A 75 48.57 7.44 -40.72
C LEU A 75 49.38 8.32 -41.69
N LYS A 76 49.76 9.55 -41.28
CA LYS A 76 50.58 10.45 -42.12
C LYS A 76 51.99 9.91 -42.36
N MET A 77 52.64 9.34 -41.33
CA MET A 77 53.97 8.74 -41.48
C MET A 77 53.95 7.56 -42.46
N LEU A 78 52.94 6.67 -42.39
CA LEU A 78 52.77 5.59 -43.35
C LEU A 78 52.49 6.10 -44.77
N ALA A 79 51.68 7.15 -44.93
CA ALA A 79 51.42 7.76 -46.23
C ALA A 79 52.70 8.29 -46.90
N LEU A 80 53.54 9.01 -46.14
CA LEU A 80 54.83 9.53 -46.61
C LEU A 80 55.84 8.41 -46.89
N LEU A 81 55.86 7.37 -46.05
CA LEU A 81 56.80 6.25 -46.13
C LEU A 81 56.51 5.33 -47.32
N LEU A 82 55.25 4.92 -47.55
CA LEU A 82 54.89 4.04 -48.68
C LEU A 82 55.06 4.72 -50.04
N GLU A 83 54.81 6.03 -50.14
CA GLU A 83 55.12 6.82 -51.35
C GLU A 83 56.63 7.11 -51.48
N ASN A 84 57.40 6.86 -50.42
CA ASN A 84 58.82 7.21 -50.27
C ASN A 84 59.12 8.67 -50.68
N ARG A 85 58.25 9.59 -50.23
CA ARG A 85 58.25 10.99 -50.66
C ARG A 85 59.61 11.64 -50.41
N GLN A 86 60.09 12.38 -51.39
CA GLN A 86 61.31 13.18 -51.28
C GLN A 86 61.04 14.46 -50.48
N ILE A 87 61.84 14.70 -49.45
CA ILE A 87 61.72 15.83 -48.52
C ILE A 87 63.12 16.41 -48.32
N ASP A 88 63.35 17.65 -48.73
CA ASP A 88 64.67 18.31 -48.71
C ASP A 88 65.81 17.45 -49.31
N ASN A 89 65.54 16.82 -50.47
CA ASN A 89 66.42 15.87 -51.16
C ASN A 89 66.85 14.64 -50.32
N THR A 90 66.10 14.31 -49.26
CA THR A 90 66.23 13.08 -48.46
C THR A 90 64.95 12.26 -48.66
N SER A 91 65.06 10.93 -48.78
CA SER A 91 63.87 10.08 -48.88
C SER A 91 63.20 9.84 -47.52
N ALA A 92 61.89 9.67 -47.51
CA ALA A 92 61.15 9.30 -46.30
C ALA A 92 61.68 7.98 -45.68
N LEU A 93 62.14 7.03 -46.51
CA LEU A 93 62.80 5.80 -46.07
C LEU A 93 64.08 6.07 -45.25
N GLU A 94 64.96 6.96 -45.73
CA GLU A 94 66.22 7.30 -45.04
C GLU A 94 65.98 8.03 -43.71
N LEU A 95 64.93 8.86 -43.62
CA LEU A 95 64.53 9.52 -42.37
C LEU A 95 63.88 8.57 -41.35
N PHE A 96 63.24 7.49 -41.83
CA PHE A 96 62.53 6.53 -40.97
C PHE A 96 63.39 5.35 -40.52
N LEU A 97 64.25 4.80 -41.38
CA LEU A 97 65.05 3.60 -41.07
C LEU A 97 65.88 3.67 -39.76
N PRO A 98 66.53 4.80 -39.38
CA PRO A 98 67.27 4.90 -38.12
C PRO A 98 66.41 4.70 -36.87
N LYS A 99 65.07 4.81 -36.97
CA LYS A 99 64.12 4.64 -35.87
C LYS A 99 63.85 3.18 -35.54
N CYS A 100 64.10 2.27 -36.49
CA CYS A 100 63.88 0.83 -36.29
C CYS A 100 64.95 0.19 -35.40
N GLY A 101 66.04 0.91 -35.07
CA GLY A 101 67.16 0.37 -34.28
C GLY A 101 67.68 -0.95 -34.85
N ASP A 102 67.80 -1.96 -33.99
CA ASP A 102 68.24 -3.31 -34.34
C ASP A 102 67.09 -4.23 -34.85
N ASN A 103 65.89 -3.69 -35.12
CA ASN A 103 64.73 -4.46 -35.58
C ASN A 103 64.82 -4.78 -37.08
N ASP A 104 65.63 -5.78 -37.42
CA ASP A 104 65.86 -6.24 -38.80
C ASP A 104 64.58 -6.68 -39.53
N ALA A 105 63.60 -7.25 -38.82
CA ALA A 105 62.32 -7.66 -39.40
C ALA A 105 61.53 -6.45 -39.92
N LEU A 106 61.37 -5.42 -39.08
CA LEU A 106 60.70 -4.18 -39.46
C LEU A 106 61.48 -3.42 -40.54
N SER A 107 62.81 -3.30 -40.39
CA SER A 107 63.64 -2.59 -41.36
C SER A 107 63.61 -3.25 -42.75
N SER A 108 63.48 -4.58 -42.82
CA SER A 108 63.34 -5.33 -44.07
C SER A 108 61.93 -5.23 -44.65
N GLY A 109 60.88 -5.35 -43.81
CA GLY A 109 59.48 -5.20 -44.24
C GLY A 109 59.18 -3.83 -44.87
N ILE A 110 59.73 -2.76 -44.28
CA ILE A 110 59.66 -1.40 -44.84
C ILE A 110 60.38 -1.31 -46.20
N LYS A 111 61.62 -1.79 -46.31
CA LYS A 111 62.40 -1.74 -47.56
C LYS A 111 61.68 -2.47 -48.70
N ASN A 112 61.08 -3.63 -48.42
CA ASN A 112 60.30 -4.39 -49.41
C ASN A 112 59.04 -3.64 -49.84
N ALA A 113 58.30 -3.03 -48.91
CA ALA A 113 57.09 -2.27 -49.21
C ALA A 113 57.38 -1.00 -50.03
N VAL A 114 58.50 -0.35 -49.75
CA VAL A 114 59.00 0.85 -50.46
C VAL A 114 59.62 0.52 -51.83
N ALA A 115 60.07 -0.71 -52.05
CA ALA A 115 60.55 -1.16 -53.36
C ALA A 115 59.43 -1.30 -54.40
N ILE A 116 58.16 -1.29 -53.97
CA ILE A 116 56.98 -1.29 -54.85
C ILE A 116 56.52 0.17 -55.05
N PRO A 117 56.59 0.73 -56.27
CA PRO A 117 56.12 2.09 -56.54
C PRO A 117 54.67 2.28 -56.10
N SER A 118 54.41 3.27 -55.24
CA SER A 118 53.06 3.54 -54.75
C SER A 118 52.76 5.04 -54.63
N LYS A 119 51.46 5.37 -54.59
CA LYS A 119 50.95 6.73 -54.38
C LYS A 119 49.99 6.75 -53.20
N SER A 120 50.11 7.76 -52.35
CA SER A 120 49.32 7.89 -51.11
C SER A 120 48.35 9.07 -51.18
N ILE A 121 47.06 8.78 -50.97
CA ILE A 121 45.99 9.80 -50.86
C ILE A 121 45.64 9.95 -49.38
N LEU A 122 46.24 10.92 -48.70
CA LEU A 122 45.95 11.27 -47.32
C LEU A 122 44.86 12.34 -47.23
N PHE A 123 43.78 12.08 -46.50
CA PHE A 123 42.71 13.05 -46.27
C PHE A 123 41.94 12.81 -44.96
N ASN A 124 41.47 13.90 -44.35
CA ASN A 124 40.47 13.85 -43.28
C ASN A 124 39.06 13.86 -43.89
N ILE A 125 38.18 12.98 -43.40
CA ILE A 125 36.87 12.77 -44.03
C ILE A 125 35.85 13.87 -43.71
N ASP A 126 35.77 14.36 -42.47
CA ASP A 126 34.85 15.43 -42.07
C ASP A 126 35.25 16.79 -42.69
N GLN A 127 36.55 17.03 -42.93
CA GLN A 127 37.04 18.23 -43.62
C GLN A 127 36.79 18.24 -45.13
N LYS A 128 36.80 17.06 -45.79
CA LYS A 128 36.56 16.95 -47.25
C LYS A 128 35.09 16.76 -47.61
N ALA A 129 34.23 16.36 -46.67
CA ALA A 129 32.79 16.33 -46.85
C ALA A 129 32.22 17.75 -46.99
N ASP A 130 31.53 18.04 -48.10
CA ASP A 130 30.78 19.28 -48.23
C ASP A 130 29.58 19.28 -47.27
N VAL A 131 29.07 20.47 -46.88
CA VAL A 131 28.06 20.67 -45.81
C VAL A 131 26.64 20.20 -46.21
N ILE A 132 26.54 19.22 -47.11
CA ILE A 132 25.30 18.70 -47.68
C ILE A 132 24.86 17.48 -46.86
N SER A 133 24.02 17.73 -45.85
CA SER A 133 23.18 16.78 -45.10
C SER A 133 23.70 15.33 -44.95
N LYS A 134 24.20 14.98 -43.74
CA LYS A 134 24.66 13.62 -43.32
C LYS A 134 23.62 12.48 -43.47
N THR A 135 22.45 12.75 -44.03
CA THR A 135 21.35 11.81 -44.29
C THR A 135 21.43 11.07 -45.63
N GLN A 136 22.30 11.50 -46.56
CA GLN A 136 22.46 10.82 -47.85
C GLN A 136 23.39 9.59 -47.74
N VAL A 137 22.96 8.47 -48.34
CA VAL A 137 23.67 7.18 -48.28
C VAL A 137 25.03 7.24 -49.00
N ASP A 138 25.08 7.97 -50.12
CA ASP A 138 26.23 7.97 -51.04
C ASP A 138 27.34 8.98 -50.64
N ALA A 139 27.14 9.74 -49.54
CA ALA A 139 28.03 10.80 -49.09
C ALA A 139 29.48 10.32 -48.89
N LEU A 140 29.67 9.09 -48.40
CA LEU A 140 30.99 8.48 -48.24
C LEU A 140 31.70 8.28 -49.59
N LEU A 141 31.02 7.70 -50.57
CA LEU A 141 31.58 7.43 -51.90
C LEU A 141 31.94 8.74 -52.61
N ALA A 142 31.10 9.77 -52.48
CA ALA A 142 31.35 11.09 -53.06
C ALA A 142 32.69 11.69 -52.59
N VAL A 143 33.06 11.52 -51.30
CA VAL A 143 34.37 11.99 -50.79
C VAL A 143 35.53 11.18 -51.37
N PHE A 144 35.43 9.85 -51.44
CA PHE A 144 36.46 8.99 -52.05
C PHE A 144 36.70 9.32 -53.54
N VAL A 145 35.64 9.54 -54.31
CA VAL A 145 35.72 9.99 -55.71
C VAL A 145 36.36 11.38 -55.80
N LYS A 146 35.90 12.34 -54.99
CA LYS A 146 36.42 13.72 -54.94
C LYS A 146 37.93 13.79 -54.70
N VAL A 147 38.46 13.05 -53.72
CA VAL A 147 39.91 13.08 -53.42
C VAL A 147 40.75 12.30 -54.43
N PHE A 148 40.19 11.26 -55.05
CA PHE A 148 40.84 10.55 -56.16
C PHE A 148 40.92 11.43 -57.42
N ASP A 149 39.86 12.15 -57.73
CA ASP A 149 39.83 13.13 -58.83
C ASP A 149 40.78 14.31 -58.56
N GLU A 150 40.80 14.86 -57.35
CA GLU A 150 41.77 15.90 -56.96
C GLU A 150 43.22 15.41 -57.09
N MET A 151 43.53 14.17 -56.70
CA MET A 151 44.87 13.55 -56.90
C MET A 151 45.24 13.42 -58.38
N CYS A 152 44.27 13.07 -59.24
CA CYS A 152 44.46 13.00 -60.69
C CYS A 152 44.50 14.38 -61.39
N GLY A 153 44.32 15.49 -60.65
CA GLY A 153 44.29 16.85 -61.19
C GLY A 153 42.93 17.28 -61.79
N TYR A 154 41.90 16.43 -61.67
CA TYR A 154 40.52 16.72 -62.08
C TYR A 154 39.77 17.54 -61.01
N TYR A 155 38.56 18.00 -61.34
CA TYR A 155 37.77 18.89 -60.51
C TYR A 155 36.84 18.15 -59.52
N GLY A 156 37.41 17.58 -58.47
CA GLY A 156 36.68 16.77 -57.47
C GLY A 156 35.46 17.44 -56.80
N LYS A 157 35.39 18.79 -56.75
CA LYS A 157 34.21 19.53 -56.28
C LYS A 157 32.93 19.22 -57.09
N GLN A 158 33.05 18.80 -58.35
CA GLN A 158 31.90 18.45 -59.21
C GLN A 158 32.26 17.26 -60.10
N GLY A 159 32.02 16.04 -59.62
CA GLY A 159 32.42 14.80 -60.29
C GLY A 159 31.96 14.62 -61.75
N HIS A 160 30.87 15.27 -62.18
CA HIS A 160 30.45 15.26 -63.59
C HIS A 160 31.39 16.06 -64.51
N ILE A 161 32.07 17.09 -63.98
CA ILE A 161 33.16 17.81 -64.67
C ILE A 161 34.43 16.95 -64.65
N ALA A 162 34.74 16.30 -63.51
CA ALA A 162 35.88 15.41 -63.41
C ALA A 162 35.79 14.22 -64.40
N GLN A 163 34.60 13.65 -64.59
CA GLN A 163 34.38 12.61 -65.61
C GLN A 163 34.59 13.15 -67.04
N PHE A 164 34.16 14.38 -67.35
CA PHE A 164 34.42 15.02 -68.64
C PHE A 164 35.92 15.24 -68.89
N GLU A 165 36.66 15.71 -67.87
CA GLU A 165 38.13 15.87 -67.95
C GLU A 165 38.83 14.51 -68.14
N ARG A 166 38.40 13.49 -67.39
CA ARG A 166 38.91 12.11 -67.45
C ARG A 166 38.61 11.43 -68.80
N ASP A 167 37.45 11.66 -69.39
CA ASP A 167 37.08 11.16 -70.72
C ASP A 167 37.97 11.78 -71.81
N LEU A 168 38.23 13.10 -71.72
CA LEU A 168 39.17 13.77 -72.62
C LEU A 168 40.62 13.28 -72.42
N ASP A 169 41.03 13.01 -71.17
CA ASP A 169 42.37 12.53 -70.84
C ASP A 169 42.60 11.09 -71.35
N SER A 170 41.60 10.22 -71.21
CA SER A 170 41.62 8.86 -71.77
C SER A 170 41.84 8.82 -73.29
N ARG A 171 41.42 9.89 -73.98
CA ARG A 171 41.58 10.08 -75.44
C ARG A 171 42.84 10.89 -75.80
N LYS A 172 43.64 11.30 -74.81
CA LYS A 172 44.81 12.21 -74.93
C LYS A 172 44.47 13.58 -75.52
N LEU A 173 43.23 14.04 -75.32
CA LEU A 173 42.72 15.33 -75.79
C LEU A 173 42.69 16.41 -74.70
N TYR A 174 42.84 16.05 -73.42
CA TYR A 174 42.71 16.98 -72.30
C TYR A 174 43.73 18.13 -72.32
N GLY A 175 45.00 17.86 -72.67
CA GLY A 175 46.02 18.91 -72.85
C GLY A 175 45.62 19.93 -73.92
N SER A 176 45.31 19.45 -75.13
CA SER A 176 44.85 20.28 -76.25
C SER A 176 43.57 21.06 -75.92
N PHE A 177 42.68 20.49 -75.09
CA PHE A 177 41.47 21.17 -74.60
C PHE A 177 41.80 22.32 -73.63
N LYS A 178 42.78 22.16 -72.73
CA LYS A 178 43.25 23.28 -71.87
C LYS A 178 43.83 24.41 -72.71
N GLU A 179 44.69 24.10 -73.67
CA GLU A 179 45.29 25.08 -74.59
C GLU A 179 44.24 25.81 -75.43
N ALA A 180 43.28 25.09 -76.01
CA ALA A 180 42.17 25.67 -76.77
C ALA A 180 41.26 26.53 -75.88
N TYR A 181 40.92 26.06 -74.67
CA TYR A 181 40.11 26.81 -73.73
C TYR A 181 40.80 28.10 -73.27
N GLU A 182 42.09 28.05 -72.92
CA GLU A 182 42.84 29.25 -72.51
C GLU A 182 42.97 30.26 -73.65
N SER A 183 43.18 29.81 -74.89
CA SER A 183 43.20 30.64 -76.10
C SER A 183 41.85 31.34 -76.38
N ILE A 184 40.73 30.70 -76.03
CA ILE A 184 39.37 31.23 -76.27
C ILE A 184 38.88 32.11 -75.09
N ALA A 185 39.07 31.66 -73.86
CA ALA A 185 38.56 32.30 -72.65
C ALA A 185 39.54 33.30 -72.01
N ASN A 186 40.79 33.32 -72.46
CA ASN A 186 41.90 34.12 -71.90
C ASN A 186 42.12 33.88 -70.38
N LYS A 187 41.91 32.63 -69.94
CA LYS A 187 42.14 32.14 -68.58
C LYS A 187 42.37 30.62 -68.57
N PRO A 188 43.19 30.08 -67.65
CA PRO A 188 43.46 28.64 -67.59
C PRO A 188 42.19 27.85 -67.21
N TRP A 189 42.08 26.63 -67.74
CA TRP A 189 40.93 25.75 -67.53
C TRP A 189 40.68 25.44 -66.04
N GLU A 190 41.74 25.37 -65.24
CA GLU A 190 41.70 25.18 -63.79
C GLU A 190 40.85 26.23 -63.06
N LYS A 191 40.74 27.44 -63.61
CA LYS A 191 39.85 28.52 -63.14
C LYS A 191 38.53 28.58 -63.93
N GLY A 192 38.54 28.19 -65.20
CA GLY A 192 37.34 28.09 -66.03
C GLY A 192 36.31 27.08 -65.48
N ARG A 193 36.78 25.91 -65.03
CA ARG A 193 35.96 24.81 -64.49
C ARG A 193 35.20 25.17 -63.20
N GLU A 194 35.73 26.10 -62.40
CA GLU A 194 35.00 26.63 -61.23
C GLU A 194 33.78 27.49 -61.63
N GLN A 195 33.77 28.02 -62.85
CA GLN A 195 32.77 28.95 -63.38
C GLN A 195 31.98 28.33 -64.56
N ALA A 196 31.89 27.00 -64.63
CA ALA A 196 31.38 26.24 -65.78
C ALA A 196 30.04 26.75 -66.38
N ILE A 197 29.11 27.25 -65.56
CA ILE A 197 27.83 27.82 -66.00
C ILE A 197 28.00 29.11 -66.81
N LEU A 198 28.92 30.00 -66.39
CA LEU A 198 29.24 31.24 -67.11
C LEU A 198 30.08 30.96 -68.37
N GLU A 199 30.88 29.90 -68.33
CA GLU A 199 31.85 29.53 -69.34
C GLU A 199 31.33 28.55 -70.40
N ALA A 200 30.08 28.09 -70.29
CA ALA A 200 29.51 27.03 -71.14
C ALA A 200 29.71 27.25 -72.66
N LYS A 201 29.66 28.50 -73.14
CA LYS A 201 29.95 28.85 -74.54
C LYS A 201 31.41 28.61 -74.92
N ASN A 202 32.35 29.06 -74.09
CA ASN A 202 33.78 28.93 -74.32
C ASN A 202 34.22 27.46 -74.23
N ILE A 203 33.63 26.71 -73.29
CA ILE A 203 33.78 25.26 -73.14
C ILE A 203 33.31 24.52 -74.39
N ALA A 204 32.13 24.85 -74.91
CA ALA A 204 31.61 24.26 -76.15
C ALA A 204 32.50 24.55 -77.37
N GLN A 205 33.09 25.76 -77.47
CA GLN A 205 34.03 26.12 -78.53
C GLN A 205 35.36 25.36 -78.41
N ALA A 206 35.95 25.28 -77.21
CA ALA A 206 37.18 24.54 -76.96
C ALA A 206 37.02 23.03 -77.21
N TYR A 207 35.88 22.45 -76.80
CA TYR A 207 35.56 21.04 -77.04
C TYR A 207 35.40 20.78 -78.55
N SER A 208 34.57 21.57 -79.25
CA SER A 208 34.36 21.46 -80.70
C SER A 208 35.66 21.57 -81.50
N GLN A 209 36.55 22.50 -81.14
CA GLN A 209 37.86 22.67 -81.78
C GLN A 209 38.78 21.44 -81.63
N VAL A 210 38.65 20.68 -80.54
CA VAL A 210 39.54 19.55 -80.21
C VAL A 210 38.96 18.19 -80.61
N THR A 211 37.62 18.04 -80.65
CA THR A 211 36.96 16.79 -81.06
C THR A 211 36.52 16.78 -82.54
N GLY A 212 36.38 17.95 -83.16
CA GLY A 212 35.82 18.09 -84.51
C GLY A 212 34.30 17.96 -84.58
N GLU A 213 33.61 17.90 -83.44
CA GLU A 213 32.14 17.92 -83.38
C GLU A 213 31.58 19.34 -83.64
N ASP A 214 30.33 19.42 -84.11
CA ASP A 214 29.62 20.69 -84.32
C ASP A 214 29.48 21.47 -82.99
N GLN A 215 29.85 22.75 -83.00
CA GLN A 215 29.70 23.66 -81.86
C GLN A 215 28.26 23.71 -81.31
N ALA A 216 27.24 23.53 -82.16
CA ALA A 216 25.85 23.45 -81.76
C ALA A 216 25.51 22.17 -80.96
N LEU A 217 26.22 21.06 -81.21
CA LEU A 217 26.10 19.81 -80.45
C LEU A 217 26.96 19.83 -79.18
N ALA A 218 28.09 20.55 -79.19
CA ALA A 218 28.95 20.76 -78.02
C ALA A 218 28.33 21.71 -76.95
N MET A 219 27.36 22.55 -77.33
CA MET A 219 26.67 23.43 -76.38
C MET A 219 25.93 22.61 -75.31
N GLY A 220 26.13 22.95 -74.03
CA GLY A 220 25.56 22.21 -72.90
C GLY A 220 26.17 20.82 -72.67
N ILE A 221 27.39 20.54 -73.16
CA ILE A 221 28.06 19.24 -72.95
C ILE A 221 28.17 18.89 -71.46
N LEU A 222 28.52 19.84 -70.59
CA LEU A 222 28.59 19.60 -69.15
C LEU A 222 27.21 19.33 -68.51
N ASP A 223 26.12 19.89 -69.06
CA ASP A 223 24.76 19.56 -68.59
C ASP A 223 24.35 18.14 -68.98
N LYS A 224 24.80 17.64 -70.16
CA LYS A 224 24.63 16.23 -70.55
C LYS A 224 25.36 15.32 -69.55
N TYR A 225 26.65 15.58 -69.28
CA TYR A 225 27.41 14.86 -68.26
C TYR A 225 26.72 14.94 -66.90
N ARG A 226 26.28 16.13 -66.45
CA ARG A 226 25.56 16.32 -65.18
C ARG A 226 24.26 15.50 -65.09
N SER A 227 23.53 15.34 -66.18
CA SER A 227 22.29 14.56 -66.24
C SER A 227 22.50 13.04 -66.30
N GLN A 228 23.69 12.59 -66.72
CA GLN A 228 24.05 11.18 -66.89
C GLN A 228 25.00 10.68 -65.78
N TYR A 229 25.56 11.59 -64.97
CA TYR A 229 26.53 11.25 -63.92
C TYR A 229 25.87 10.54 -62.75
N HIS A 230 26.04 9.21 -62.72
CA HIS A 230 25.85 8.36 -61.55
C HIS A 230 27.10 7.47 -61.44
N VAL A 231 27.65 7.35 -60.23
CA VAL A 231 28.85 6.55 -59.95
C VAL A 231 28.52 5.60 -58.81
N SER A 232 28.60 4.30 -59.08
CA SER A 232 28.52 3.27 -58.05
C SER A 232 29.90 2.98 -57.45
N ILE A 233 29.89 2.21 -56.35
CA ILE A 233 31.12 1.72 -55.72
C ILE A 233 31.93 0.83 -56.68
N GLU A 234 31.26 0.08 -57.58
CA GLU A 234 31.94 -0.77 -58.55
C GLU A 234 32.57 0.04 -59.70
N ASP A 235 31.92 1.13 -60.12
CA ASP A 235 32.47 2.06 -61.11
C ASP A 235 33.73 2.74 -60.57
N PHE A 236 33.67 3.26 -59.34
CA PHE A 236 34.83 3.86 -58.66
C PHE A 236 35.99 2.87 -58.51
N ALA A 237 35.71 1.63 -58.06
CA ALA A 237 36.75 0.61 -57.94
C ALA A 237 37.36 0.20 -59.29
N SER A 238 36.60 0.31 -60.39
CA SER A 238 37.11 0.07 -61.75
C SER A 238 37.95 1.26 -62.24
N GLN A 239 37.54 2.51 -61.96
CA GLN A 239 38.30 3.73 -62.28
C GLN A 239 39.67 3.79 -61.57
N VAL A 240 39.74 3.30 -60.34
CA VAL A 240 41.00 3.14 -59.60
C VAL A 240 41.90 2.10 -60.26
N ASP A 241 41.35 0.99 -60.74
CA ASP A 241 42.14 -0.05 -61.41
C ASP A 241 42.65 0.39 -62.78
N ASP A 242 41.83 1.10 -63.57
CA ASP A 242 42.23 1.73 -64.83
C ASP A 242 43.39 2.72 -64.63
N TYR A 243 43.41 3.46 -63.52
CA TYR A 243 44.52 4.35 -63.16
C TYR A 243 45.78 3.57 -62.78
N ILE A 244 45.67 2.52 -61.96
CA ILE A 244 46.79 1.65 -61.60
C ILE A 244 47.40 1.00 -62.84
N GLU A 245 46.58 0.46 -63.75
CA GLU A 245 47.06 -0.11 -65.01
C GLU A 245 47.71 0.94 -65.92
N ARG A 246 47.24 2.19 -65.91
CA ARG A 246 47.84 3.28 -66.67
C ARG A 246 49.23 3.65 -66.13
N GLN A 247 49.37 3.81 -64.82
CA GLN A 247 50.67 4.10 -64.18
C GLN A 247 51.70 2.98 -64.41
N ILE A 248 51.28 1.72 -64.42
CA ILE A 248 52.12 0.57 -64.81
C ILE A 248 52.61 0.71 -66.25
N LYS A 249 51.69 0.98 -67.20
CA LYS A 249 51.99 1.03 -68.65
C LYS A 249 52.81 2.25 -69.06
N GLU A 250 52.59 3.41 -68.43
CA GLU A 250 53.23 4.67 -68.81
C GLU A 250 54.63 4.85 -68.21
N ASN A 251 54.84 4.38 -66.96
CA ASN A 251 56.15 4.47 -66.30
C ASN A 251 57.01 3.20 -66.43
N GLY A 252 56.45 2.10 -66.95
CA GLY A 252 57.17 0.83 -67.13
C GLY A 252 57.40 0.03 -65.85
N TYR A 253 56.59 0.24 -64.81
CA TYR A 253 56.70 -0.50 -63.54
C TYR A 253 56.23 -1.95 -63.68
N THR A 254 56.77 -2.86 -62.86
CA THR A 254 56.28 -4.25 -62.76
C THR A 254 55.00 -4.36 -61.94
N GLU A 255 54.87 -3.51 -60.93
CA GLU A 255 53.71 -3.38 -60.05
C GLU A 255 53.59 -1.90 -59.65
N PHE A 256 52.37 -1.43 -59.39
CA PHE A 256 52.09 -0.10 -58.85
C PHE A 256 50.93 -0.22 -57.86
N ARG A 257 50.95 0.58 -56.79
CA ARG A 257 49.92 0.57 -55.74
C ARG A 257 49.32 1.94 -55.45
N LEU A 258 48.03 1.96 -55.10
CA LEU A 258 47.33 3.15 -54.63
C LEU A 258 46.82 2.96 -53.19
N ASN A 259 47.20 3.86 -52.31
CA ASN A 259 46.94 3.76 -50.88
C ASN A 259 46.03 4.92 -50.42
N PHE A 260 44.80 4.61 -50.00
CA PHE A 260 43.89 5.58 -49.40
C PHE A 260 44.11 5.63 -47.88
N PHE A 261 44.53 6.79 -47.38
CA PHE A 261 44.78 7.06 -45.97
C PHE A 261 43.71 8.02 -45.44
N VAL A 262 42.75 7.49 -44.69
CA VAL A 262 41.52 8.20 -44.33
C VAL A 262 41.44 8.46 -42.83
N ASP A 263 41.51 9.73 -42.44
CA ASP A 263 41.46 10.14 -41.04
C ASP A 263 40.03 10.44 -40.56
N GLU A 264 39.81 10.23 -39.26
CA GLU A 264 38.57 10.45 -38.49
C GLU A 264 37.32 9.66 -38.93
N VAL A 265 37.49 8.68 -39.83
CA VAL A 265 36.45 7.73 -40.31
C VAL A 265 35.55 7.20 -39.19
N GLY A 266 36.12 6.80 -38.06
CA GLY A 266 35.37 6.25 -36.93
C GLY A 266 34.33 7.21 -36.32
N GLN A 267 34.52 8.53 -36.40
CA GLN A 267 33.53 9.51 -35.94
C GLN A 267 32.44 9.75 -37.00
N TYR A 268 32.82 9.93 -38.27
CA TYR A 268 31.90 10.18 -39.38
C TYR A 268 30.78 9.13 -39.51
N ILE A 269 31.10 7.87 -39.18
CA ILE A 269 30.19 6.73 -39.30
C ILE A 269 29.55 6.28 -37.98
N ALA A 270 29.90 6.90 -36.84
CA ALA A 270 29.48 6.43 -35.50
C ALA A 270 27.95 6.36 -35.33
N GLU A 271 27.23 7.34 -35.89
CA GLU A 271 25.77 7.46 -35.81
C GLU A 271 25.04 6.71 -36.95
N ASN A 272 25.75 6.14 -37.94
CA ASN A 272 25.12 5.66 -39.18
C ASN A 272 25.75 4.36 -39.73
N VAL A 273 25.15 3.24 -39.34
CA VAL A 273 25.52 1.87 -39.78
C VAL A 273 25.60 1.73 -41.31
N LYS A 274 24.81 2.48 -42.10
CA LYS A 274 24.87 2.39 -43.57
C LYS A 274 26.18 2.93 -44.15
N LEU A 275 26.76 3.97 -43.54
CA LEU A 275 28.06 4.50 -43.98
C LEU A 275 29.19 3.50 -43.67
N MET A 276 29.12 2.79 -42.55
CA MET A 276 30.02 1.67 -42.23
C MET A 276 29.91 0.54 -43.28
N THR A 277 28.69 0.14 -43.66
CA THR A 277 28.49 -0.86 -44.73
C THR A 277 29.07 -0.38 -46.06
N ASN A 278 28.85 0.88 -46.44
CA ASN A 278 29.39 1.44 -47.68
C ASN A 278 30.93 1.48 -47.68
N LEU A 279 31.57 1.78 -46.54
CA LEU A 279 33.03 1.71 -46.39
C LEU A 279 33.55 0.28 -46.61
N GLN A 280 32.86 -0.72 -46.05
CA GLN A 280 33.18 -2.13 -46.29
C GLN A 280 33.07 -2.48 -47.77
N THR A 281 32.00 -2.05 -48.45
CA THR A 281 31.80 -2.32 -49.88
C THR A 281 32.88 -1.65 -50.73
N ILE A 282 33.30 -0.42 -50.42
CA ILE A 282 34.43 0.25 -51.12
C ILE A 282 35.73 -0.57 -50.96
N ALA A 283 36.05 -1.02 -49.75
CA ALA A 283 37.22 -1.88 -49.51
C ALA A 283 37.16 -3.20 -50.29
N GLU A 284 36.01 -3.88 -50.25
CA GLU A 284 35.78 -5.18 -50.89
C GLU A 284 35.75 -5.11 -52.43
N SER A 285 35.18 -4.04 -53.01
CA SER A 285 35.25 -3.79 -54.45
C SER A 285 36.67 -3.47 -54.91
N LEU A 286 37.42 -2.64 -54.17
CA LEU A 286 38.83 -2.34 -54.48
C LEU A 286 39.74 -3.56 -54.31
N ALA A 287 39.52 -4.40 -53.29
CA ALA A 287 40.24 -5.67 -53.13
C ALA A 287 40.01 -6.61 -54.33
N THR A 288 38.76 -6.69 -54.79
CA THR A 288 38.32 -7.62 -55.85
C THR A 288 38.75 -7.15 -57.24
N LYS A 289 38.59 -5.86 -57.55
CA LYS A 289 38.99 -5.28 -58.85
C LYS A 289 40.52 -5.21 -58.94
N SER A 290 41.15 -4.55 -57.98
CA SER A 290 42.59 -4.27 -58.02
C SER A 290 43.50 -5.36 -57.46
N ARG A 291 42.94 -6.48 -56.97
CA ARG A 291 43.69 -7.69 -56.56
C ARG A 291 44.82 -7.40 -55.57
N GLY A 292 44.55 -6.57 -54.57
CA GLY A 292 45.53 -6.14 -53.57
C GLY A 292 46.44 -4.98 -53.99
N ARG A 293 46.32 -4.44 -55.21
CA ARG A 293 47.06 -3.22 -55.64
C ARG A 293 46.49 -1.92 -55.08
N SER A 294 45.27 -1.94 -54.53
CA SER A 294 44.64 -0.77 -53.89
C SER A 294 44.33 -1.08 -52.42
N TRP A 295 44.80 -0.24 -51.51
CA TRP A 295 44.65 -0.40 -50.05
C TRP A 295 43.87 0.75 -49.41
N ILE A 296 43.20 0.47 -48.29
CA ILE A 296 42.52 1.50 -47.48
C ILE A 296 42.97 1.36 -46.01
N ILE A 297 43.59 2.42 -45.50
CA ILE A 297 44.03 2.56 -44.11
C ILE A 297 43.15 3.62 -43.46
N VAL A 298 42.40 3.26 -42.43
CA VAL A 298 41.43 4.16 -41.77
C VAL A 298 41.71 4.34 -40.28
N THR A 299 41.44 5.53 -39.71
CA THR A 299 41.50 5.75 -38.26
C THR A 299 40.11 5.73 -37.60
N ALA A 300 40.05 5.17 -36.40
CA ALA A 300 38.85 5.16 -35.56
C ALA A 300 39.19 5.25 -34.07
N GLN A 301 38.20 5.61 -33.25
CA GLN A 301 38.34 5.54 -31.79
C GLN A 301 38.23 4.10 -31.29
N GLU A 302 38.80 3.80 -30.12
CA GLU A 302 38.82 2.45 -29.53
C GLU A 302 37.43 2.01 -29.03
N ASP A 303 36.70 2.91 -28.38
CA ASP A 303 35.41 2.62 -27.74
C ASP A 303 34.22 3.04 -28.60
N MET A 304 33.84 2.15 -29.53
CA MET A 304 32.47 2.14 -30.09
C MET A 304 31.52 1.26 -29.24
N GLY A 305 32.01 0.61 -28.18
CA GLY A 305 31.21 -0.24 -27.30
C GLY A 305 30.33 0.53 -26.32
N THR A 306 30.80 1.67 -25.82
CA THR A 306 30.04 2.56 -24.91
C THR A 306 28.98 3.38 -25.65
N VAL A 307 29.25 3.80 -26.89
CA VAL A 307 28.27 4.45 -27.79
C VAL A 307 27.09 3.52 -28.12
N VAL A 308 27.30 2.21 -28.05
CA VAL A 308 26.24 1.18 -28.19
C VAL A 308 25.43 0.98 -26.89
N GLY A 309 25.72 1.72 -25.82
CA GLY A 309 24.96 1.66 -24.55
C GLY A 309 23.46 1.95 -24.69
N GLU A 310 23.09 2.83 -25.62
CA GLU A 310 21.68 3.14 -25.95
C GLU A 310 21.12 2.25 -27.09
N MET A 311 21.95 1.43 -27.74
CA MET A 311 21.58 0.70 -28.96
C MET A 311 21.52 -0.81 -28.72
N GLY A 312 20.32 -1.39 -28.88
CA GLY A 312 20.01 -2.76 -28.47
C GLY A 312 20.95 -3.84 -29.03
N LYS A 313 21.18 -4.89 -28.21
CA LYS A 313 22.13 -6.02 -28.39
C LYS A 313 22.19 -6.70 -29.76
N GLN A 314 21.21 -6.50 -30.64
CA GLN A 314 21.27 -6.99 -32.02
C GLN A 314 22.35 -6.29 -32.85
N GLN A 315 22.56 -4.97 -32.71
CA GLN A 315 23.47 -4.22 -33.59
C GLN A 315 24.94 -4.61 -33.39
N SER A 316 25.35 -4.95 -32.17
CA SER A 316 26.71 -5.42 -31.86
C SER A 316 27.13 -6.68 -32.65
N ASN A 317 26.18 -7.50 -33.14
CA ASN A 317 26.47 -8.73 -33.86
C ASN A 317 26.74 -8.55 -35.37
N ASP A 318 26.35 -7.41 -35.95
CA ASP A 318 26.64 -7.13 -37.36
C ASP A 318 28.00 -6.42 -37.52
N PHE A 319 28.38 -5.56 -36.57
CA PHE A 319 29.75 -5.01 -36.51
C PHE A 319 30.83 -6.10 -36.47
N SER A 320 30.61 -7.22 -35.79
CA SER A 320 31.56 -8.34 -35.74
C SER A 320 31.71 -9.11 -37.05
N LYS A 321 30.77 -8.97 -38.01
CA LYS A 321 30.90 -9.51 -39.38
C LYS A 321 31.66 -8.55 -40.30
N ILE A 322 31.29 -7.26 -40.25
CA ILE A 322 31.96 -6.17 -41.00
C ILE A 322 33.46 -6.16 -40.69
N GLN A 323 33.79 -6.38 -39.42
CA GLN A 323 35.14 -6.52 -38.85
C GLN A 323 36.07 -7.56 -39.53
N ALA A 324 35.56 -8.45 -40.38
CA ALA A 324 36.38 -9.44 -41.09
C ALA A 324 37.05 -8.89 -42.37
N ARG A 325 36.59 -7.75 -42.92
CA ARG A 325 37.21 -7.13 -44.11
C ARG A 325 38.41 -6.23 -43.77
N PHE A 326 38.42 -5.67 -42.57
CA PHE A 326 39.57 -4.99 -41.99
C PHE A 326 40.33 -5.96 -41.06
N ALA A 327 40.96 -6.97 -41.67
CA ALA A 327 41.69 -8.02 -40.97
C ALA A 327 42.95 -7.48 -40.27
N ASN A 328 43.64 -6.52 -40.90
CA ASN A 328 44.87 -5.92 -40.40
C ASN A 328 44.53 -4.80 -39.40
N ARG A 329 44.75 -5.03 -38.10
CA ARG A 329 44.38 -4.08 -37.03
C ARG A 329 45.59 -3.61 -36.25
N MET A 330 45.85 -2.31 -36.28
CA MET A 330 46.84 -1.68 -35.40
C MET A 330 46.08 -0.98 -34.27
N LYS A 331 46.00 -1.65 -33.12
CA LYS A 331 45.46 -1.08 -31.89
C LYS A 331 46.59 -0.35 -31.16
N LEU A 332 46.41 0.93 -30.85
CA LEU A 332 47.39 1.80 -30.20
C LEU A 332 46.98 2.09 -28.76
N THR A 333 47.52 1.33 -27.82
CA THR A 333 47.16 1.42 -26.39
C THR A 333 47.78 2.62 -25.66
N SER A 334 47.31 2.88 -24.44
CA SER A 334 47.81 3.91 -23.52
C SER A 334 49.31 3.84 -23.23
N ALA A 335 49.91 2.65 -23.22
CA ALA A 335 51.33 2.44 -22.94
C ALA A 335 52.23 3.25 -23.88
N ASN A 336 51.85 3.35 -25.16
CA ASN A 336 52.58 4.09 -26.19
C ASN A 336 52.72 5.58 -25.86
N VAL A 337 51.75 6.20 -25.19
CA VAL A 337 51.78 7.66 -24.96
C VAL A 337 52.81 8.02 -23.89
N ALA A 338 52.90 7.22 -22.82
CA ALA A 338 53.96 7.35 -21.82
C ALA A 338 55.35 7.14 -22.44
N GLU A 339 55.48 6.12 -23.28
CA GLU A 339 56.73 5.79 -23.98
C GLU A 339 57.15 6.86 -25.00
N VAL A 340 56.20 7.44 -25.75
CA VAL A 340 56.44 8.59 -26.64
C VAL A 340 56.91 9.81 -25.83
N ILE A 341 56.33 10.08 -24.64
CA ILE A 341 56.80 11.18 -23.80
C ILE A 341 58.23 10.89 -23.29
N GLN A 342 58.51 9.65 -22.86
CA GLN A 342 59.86 9.22 -22.45
C GLN A 342 60.89 9.38 -23.60
N LYS A 343 60.66 8.75 -24.76
CA LYS A 343 61.56 8.74 -25.93
C LYS A 343 61.61 10.09 -26.69
N ARG A 344 60.58 10.95 -26.67
CA ARG A 344 60.56 12.24 -27.40
C ARG A 344 60.89 13.47 -26.55
N LEU A 345 60.45 13.52 -25.29
CA LEU A 345 60.60 14.70 -24.42
C LEU A 345 61.66 14.49 -23.33
N LEU A 346 61.72 13.29 -22.73
CA LEU A 346 62.43 13.08 -21.46
C LEU A 346 63.78 12.36 -21.56
N VAL A 347 64.28 12.05 -22.76
CA VAL A 347 65.62 11.42 -22.94
C VAL A 347 66.69 12.25 -22.22
N LYS A 348 67.53 11.57 -21.43
CA LYS A 348 68.51 12.22 -20.55
C LYS A 348 69.90 12.28 -21.16
N THR A 349 70.74 13.18 -20.66
CA THR A 349 72.19 13.18 -20.91
C THR A 349 72.88 12.12 -20.04
N ASP A 350 74.07 11.65 -20.43
CA ASP A 350 74.83 10.65 -19.66
C ASP A 350 75.14 11.08 -18.22
N GLU A 351 75.32 12.39 -17.99
CA GLU A 351 75.50 12.97 -16.66
C GLU A 351 74.18 13.00 -15.88
N GLY A 352 73.08 13.39 -16.53
CA GLY A 352 71.74 13.33 -15.94
C GLY A 352 71.34 11.91 -15.53
N ALA A 353 71.59 10.92 -16.39
CA ALA A 353 71.34 9.51 -16.09
C ALA A 353 72.14 9.00 -14.87
N LYS A 354 73.40 9.44 -14.70
CA LYS A 354 74.23 9.11 -13.53
C LYS A 354 73.74 9.79 -12.24
N LEU A 355 73.30 11.05 -12.31
CA LEU A 355 72.72 11.75 -11.17
C LEU A 355 71.41 11.10 -10.71
N LEU A 356 70.50 10.82 -11.65
CA LEU A 356 69.24 10.13 -11.36
C LEU A 356 69.45 8.69 -10.87
N SER A 357 70.48 8.00 -11.37
CA SER A 357 70.87 6.68 -10.88
C SER A 357 71.12 6.66 -9.36
N GLY A 358 71.85 7.66 -8.84
CA GLY A 358 72.11 7.76 -7.40
C GLY A 358 70.87 8.10 -6.56
N ILE A 359 69.91 8.85 -7.13
CA ILE A 359 68.63 9.12 -6.47
C ILE A 359 67.77 7.85 -6.40
N TYR A 360 67.72 7.07 -7.49
CA TYR A 360 67.04 5.77 -7.49
C TYR A 360 67.62 4.80 -6.45
N ASP A 361 68.94 4.68 -6.39
CA ASP A 361 69.60 3.76 -5.44
C ASP A 361 69.31 4.14 -3.97
N ASN A 362 69.19 5.44 -3.68
CA ASN A 362 68.84 5.93 -2.34
C ASN A 362 67.33 5.82 -1.99
N GLN A 363 66.44 5.98 -2.96
CA GLN A 363 65.00 6.16 -2.71
C GLN A 363 64.08 5.01 -3.16
N SER A 364 64.59 4.05 -3.95
CA SER A 364 63.80 2.94 -4.50
C SER A 364 63.01 2.14 -3.46
N ASN A 365 63.55 1.93 -2.27
CA ASN A 365 62.85 1.28 -1.15
C ASN A 365 61.62 2.07 -0.65
N ASN A 366 61.63 3.40 -0.79
CA ASN A 366 60.55 4.29 -0.32
C ASN A 366 59.44 4.47 -1.36
N PHE A 367 59.66 4.14 -2.64
CA PHE A 367 58.70 4.41 -3.72
C PHE A 367 57.32 3.77 -3.50
N LYS A 368 57.23 2.63 -2.83
CA LYS A 368 55.93 2.03 -2.45
C LYS A 368 55.20 2.88 -1.43
N THR A 369 55.89 3.25 -0.34
CA THR A 369 55.33 4.11 0.72
C THR A 369 54.82 5.45 0.17
N LEU A 370 55.59 6.04 -0.76
CA LEU A 370 55.33 7.36 -1.35
C LEU A 370 54.27 7.36 -2.46
N PHE A 371 54.12 6.28 -3.23
CA PHE A 371 53.29 6.28 -4.45
C PHE A 371 52.19 5.19 -4.53
N ASP A 372 52.12 4.23 -3.59
CA ASP A 372 51.11 3.17 -3.64
C ASP A 372 49.76 3.64 -3.05
N PHE A 373 48.69 3.50 -3.84
CA PHE A 373 47.31 3.85 -3.50
C PHE A 373 46.65 2.68 -2.73
N ALA A 374 46.68 2.74 -1.39
CA ALA A 374 46.32 1.60 -0.54
C ALA A 374 44.80 1.37 -0.39
N ASP A 375 43.98 2.37 -0.69
CA ASP A 375 42.58 2.46 -0.22
C ASP A 375 41.58 1.68 -1.11
N GLY A 376 42.05 0.67 -1.84
CA GLY A 376 41.28 -0.09 -2.82
C GLY A 376 40.83 0.76 -4.01
N SER A 377 41.65 1.72 -4.44
CA SER A 377 41.56 2.38 -5.75
C SER A 377 42.11 1.45 -6.84
N GLN A 378 42.02 1.84 -8.11
CA GLN A 378 42.74 1.17 -9.20
C GLN A 378 44.25 1.15 -8.92
N THR A 379 44.89 -0.01 -9.10
CA THR A 379 46.34 -0.17 -8.88
C THR A 379 47.14 0.39 -10.06
N TYR A 380 47.44 1.69 -9.98
CA TYR A 380 48.38 2.35 -10.90
C TYR A 380 49.78 1.74 -10.80
N ARG A 381 50.52 1.74 -11.91
CA ARG A 381 51.89 1.22 -11.95
C ARG A 381 52.85 2.21 -11.31
N ASN A 382 53.70 1.71 -10.42
CA ASN A 382 54.85 2.42 -9.85
C ASN A 382 56.08 2.27 -10.79
N PHE A 383 57.26 2.77 -10.40
CA PHE A 383 58.50 2.55 -11.17
C PHE A 383 58.84 1.04 -11.23
N LYS A 384 59.10 0.53 -12.44
CA LYS A 384 59.48 -0.88 -12.67
C LYS A 384 60.90 -1.17 -12.16
N ASP A 385 61.82 -0.28 -12.51
CA ASP A 385 63.26 -0.45 -12.43
C ASP A 385 63.96 0.92 -12.54
N LYS A 386 65.30 0.90 -12.53
CA LYS A 386 66.18 2.07 -12.56
C LYS A 386 66.14 2.83 -13.89
N GLU A 387 65.98 2.13 -15.01
CA GLU A 387 65.95 2.73 -16.35
C GLU A 387 64.60 3.43 -16.57
N HIS A 388 63.51 2.77 -16.19
CA HIS A 388 62.16 3.34 -16.18
C HIS A 388 62.06 4.60 -15.30
N PHE A 389 62.81 4.66 -14.21
CA PHE A 389 62.96 5.88 -13.39
C PHE A 389 63.66 7.01 -14.14
N ILE A 390 64.85 6.74 -14.67
CA ILE A 390 65.65 7.72 -15.44
C ILE A 390 64.83 8.27 -16.62
N ASN A 391 64.10 7.41 -17.32
CA ASN A 391 63.29 7.79 -18.49
C ASN A 391 62.03 8.58 -18.11
N SER A 392 61.35 8.26 -16.99
CA SER A 392 60.11 8.94 -16.58
C SER A 392 60.33 10.27 -15.85
N TYR A 393 61.44 10.42 -15.12
CA TYR A 393 61.71 11.59 -14.26
C TYR A 393 61.67 12.92 -15.06
N PRO A 394 61.04 14.01 -14.55
CA PRO A 394 60.52 14.24 -13.20
C PRO A 394 59.07 13.76 -12.94
N PHE A 395 58.48 13.01 -13.87
CA PHE A 395 57.12 12.49 -13.74
C PHE A 395 57.09 11.11 -13.08
N ILE A 396 55.99 10.84 -12.37
CA ILE A 396 55.77 9.58 -11.65
C ILE A 396 54.87 8.67 -12.53
N PRO A 397 55.15 7.36 -12.69
CA PRO A 397 54.46 6.53 -13.69
C PRO A 397 52.93 6.46 -13.61
N TYR A 398 52.32 6.66 -12.44
CA TYR A 398 50.86 6.76 -12.33
C TYR A 398 50.29 7.97 -13.10
N GLN A 399 51.05 9.06 -13.22
CA GLN A 399 50.56 10.33 -13.77
C GLN A 399 50.17 10.23 -15.24
N PHE A 400 50.90 9.44 -16.04
CA PHE A 400 50.57 9.20 -17.45
C PHE A 400 49.19 8.51 -17.60
N SER A 401 48.94 7.48 -16.78
CA SER A 401 47.68 6.72 -16.82
C SER A 401 46.51 7.50 -16.19
N LEU A 402 46.72 8.12 -15.03
CA LEU A 402 45.70 8.92 -14.36
C LEU A 402 45.29 10.16 -15.17
N PHE A 403 46.25 10.85 -15.81
CA PHE A 403 45.94 11.97 -16.69
C PHE A 403 45.25 11.54 -17.98
N GLN A 404 45.55 10.35 -18.52
CA GLN A 404 44.83 9.83 -19.68
C GLN A 404 43.34 9.60 -19.37
N SER A 405 43.01 8.98 -18.22
CA SER A 405 41.62 8.85 -17.77
C SER A 405 40.99 10.22 -17.58
N ALA A 406 41.62 11.10 -16.79
CA ALA A 406 41.14 12.47 -16.53
C ALA A 406 40.71 13.21 -17.81
N ILE A 407 41.50 13.15 -18.88
CA ILE A 407 41.18 13.79 -20.16
C ILE A 407 40.07 13.09 -20.93
N ALA A 408 39.99 11.75 -20.89
CA ALA A 408 38.88 11.02 -21.48
C ALA A 408 37.55 11.37 -20.78
N ASP A 409 37.55 11.33 -19.45
CA ASP A 409 36.35 11.48 -18.63
C ASP A 409 35.87 12.96 -18.63
N LEU A 410 36.80 13.93 -18.53
CA LEU A 410 36.49 15.35 -18.79
C LEU A 410 35.92 15.57 -20.20
N SER A 411 36.39 14.85 -21.22
CA SER A 411 35.87 14.96 -22.58
C SER A 411 34.45 14.39 -22.70
N LEU A 412 34.14 13.26 -22.06
CA LEU A 412 32.79 12.70 -21.97
C LEU A 412 31.83 13.68 -21.29
N HIS A 413 32.26 14.30 -20.19
CA HIS A 413 31.54 15.38 -19.50
C HIS A 413 31.63 16.75 -20.21
N ASN A 414 31.97 16.78 -21.51
CA ASN A 414 31.92 17.97 -22.36
C ASN A 414 32.78 19.15 -21.84
N ALA A 415 33.89 18.92 -21.14
CA ALA A 415 34.64 19.97 -20.44
C ALA A 415 35.37 20.97 -21.35
N PHE A 416 35.63 20.62 -22.60
CA PHE A 416 36.47 21.38 -23.53
C PHE A 416 35.65 22.20 -24.54
N GLU A 417 36.28 23.23 -25.12
CA GLU A 417 35.65 24.10 -26.13
C GLU A 417 35.52 23.40 -27.49
N GLY A 418 34.46 23.74 -28.24
CA GLY A 418 34.05 23.06 -29.47
C GLY A 418 33.50 21.64 -29.23
N LYS A 419 32.38 21.25 -29.87
CA LYS A 419 31.70 19.99 -29.49
C LYS A 419 32.60 18.74 -29.66
N HIS A 420 33.42 18.69 -30.71
CA HIS A 420 34.57 17.78 -30.85
C HIS A 420 35.81 18.43 -31.50
N SER A 421 35.79 19.74 -31.79
CA SER A 421 36.67 20.37 -32.79
C SER A 421 37.87 21.17 -32.25
N SER A 422 38.00 21.39 -30.93
CA SER A 422 38.99 22.36 -30.39
C SER A 422 39.86 21.85 -29.23
N VAL A 423 39.81 20.55 -28.91
CA VAL A 423 40.92 19.87 -28.17
C VAL A 423 42.09 19.57 -29.12
N GLY A 424 41.82 19.53 -30.43
CA GLY A 424 42.72 19.21 -31.54
C GLY A 424 43.83 20.24 -31.82
N GLU A 425 44.44 20.84 -30.79
CA GLU A 425 45.68 21.60 -30.91
C GLU A 425 46.76 21.16 -29.91
N ARG A 426 46.39 20.51 -28.80
CA ARG A 426 47.34 20.03 -27.78
C ARG A 426 47.16 18.55 -27.46
N SER A 427 47.95 17.72 -28.15
CA SER A 427 48.23 16.34 -27.72
C SER A 427 48.72 16.29 -26.27
N MET A 428 48.51 15.15 -25.59
CA MET A 428 49.00 14.87 -24.23
C MET A 428 50.49 15.20 -24.07
N LEU A 429 51.30 14.94 -25.09
CA LEU A 429 52.72 15.31 -25.15
C LEU A 429 52.96 16.80 -24.88
N GLY A 430 52.10 17.67 -25.40
CA GLY A 430 52.18 19.13 -25.20
C GLY A 430 51.86 19.55 -23.76
N VAL A 431 50.98 18.83 -23.06
CA VAL A 431 50.70 19.08 -21.63
C VAL A 431 51.93 18.70 -20.79
N PHE A 432 52.48 17.49 -20.99
CA PHE A 432 53.71 17.07 -20.32
C PHE A 432 54.90 17.99 -20.66
N GLN A 433 54.95 18.53 -21.89
CA GLN A 433 55.94 19.53 -22.27
C GLN A 433 55.75 20.85 -21.48
N GLN A 434 54.54 21.39 -21.39
CA GLN A 434 54.28 22.61 -20.60
C GLN A 434 54.63 22.42 -19.12
N VAL A 435 54.33 21.25 -18.54
CA VAL A 435 54.74 20.93 -17.16
C VAL A 435 56.27 20.81 -17.06
N ALA A 436 56.95 20.12 -18.00
CA ALA A 436 58.40 20.00 -18.03
C ALA A 436 59.13 21.35 -18.20
N ILE A 437 58.53 22.31 -18.93
CA ILE A 437 58.99 23.70 -19.01
C ILE A 437 58.78 24.39 -17.65
N LYS A 438 57.58 24.28 -17.05
CA LYS A 438 57.23 24.93 -15.77
C LYS A 438 58.08 24.45 -14.59
N VAL A 439 58.49 23.18 -14.56
CA VAL A 439 59.44 22.63 -13.57
C VAL A 439 60.90 22.71 -14.03
N GLY A 440 61.20 23.29 -15.19
CA GLY A 440 62.55 23.27 -15.80
C GLY A 440 63.63 23.96 -14.96
N ASP A 441 63.24 24.87 -14.05
CA ASP A 441 64.11 25.58 -13.12
C ASP A 441 64.14 24.98 -11.69
N HIS A 442 63.43 23.87 -11.45
CA HIS A 442 63.50 23.14 -10.18
C HIS A 442 64.84 22.42 -10.00
N ASP A 443 65.20 22.06 -8.76
CA ASP A 443 66.39 21.27 -8.45
C ASP A 443 66.18 19.77 -8.73
N ILE A 444 67.25 19.08 -9.15
CA ILE A 444 67.26 17.61 -9.28
C ILE A 444 66.98 16.97 -7.91
N GLY A 445 65.91 16.18 -7.85
CA GLY A 445 65.33 15.62 -6.62
C GLY A 445 63.88 16.06 -6.36
N GLN A 446 63.44 17.16 -6.97
CA GLN A 446 62.03 17.58 -6.97
C GLN A 446 61.22 16.82 -8.03
N LEU A 447 59.90 16.80 -7.86
CA LEU A 447 58.94 16.08 -8.71
C LEU A 447 57.92 17.04 -9.32
N ALA A 448 57.29 16.64 -10.42
CA ALA A 448 56.12 17.33 -10.95
C ALA A 448 54.86 16.87 -10.18
N THR A 449 54.20 17.79 -9.48
CA THR A 449 52.91 17.54 -8.81
C THR A 449 51.76 17.49 -9.83
N PHE A 450 50.69 16.75 -9.51
CA PHE A 450 49.63 16.45 -10.48
C PHE A 450 48.77 17.67 -10.86
N ASP A 451 48.65 18.66 -9.97
CA ASP A 451 47.96 19.94 -10.22
C ASP A 451 48.52 20.69 -11.43
N LEU A 452 49.80 20.52 -11.74
CA LEU A 452 50.46 21.19 -12.87
C LEU A 452 49.86 20.76 -14.22
N MET A 453 49.27 19.56 -14.31
CA MET A 453 48.61 19.07 -15.52
C MET A 453 47.39 19.93 -15.91
N PHE A 454 46.68 20.50 -14.92
CA PHE A 454 45.57 21.43 -15.16
C PHE A 454 46.03 22.65 -15.96
N GLU A 455 47.21 23.18 -15.63
CA GLU A 455 47.74 24.42 -16.23
C GLU A 455 48.08 24.24 -17.71
N GLY A 456 48.47 23.03 -18.14
CA GLY A 456 48.72 22.73 -19.56
C GLY A 456 47.45 22.63 -20.41
N ILE A 457 46.32 22.19 -19.81
CA ILE A 457 45.00 22.11 -20.47
C ILE A 457 44.13 23.34 -20.26
N ARG A 458 44.51 24.24 -19.34
CA ARG A 458 43.72 25.39 -18.90
C ARG A 458 43.09 26.18 -20.06
N THR A 459 43.83 26.45 -21.12
CA THR A 459 43.33 27.25 -22.27
C THR A 459 42.46 26.46 -23.26
N ALA A 460 42.13 25.20 -23.00
CA ALA A 460 41.22 24.38 -23.80
C ALA A 460 39.91 24.00 -23.07
N LEU A 461 39.89 24.15 -21.74
CA LEU A 461 38.69 23.98 -20.92
C LEU A 461 37.73 25.16 -21.12
N LYS A 462 36.41 24.88 -21.16
CA LYS A 462 35.39 25.93 -21.26
C LYS A 462 35.49 26.93 -20.10
N SER A 463 35.31 28.20 -20.42
CA SER A 463 35.32 29.31 -19.44
C SER A 463 34.40 29.11 -18.23
N ASN A 464 33.21 28.50 -18.41
CA ASN A 464 32.31 28.20 -17.29
C ASN A 464 32.84 27.09 -16.35
N ILE A 465 33.59 26.14 -16.88
CA ILE A 465 34.13 25.00 -16.12
C ILE A 465 35.43 25.37 -15.38
N GLN A 466 36.17 26.35 -15.90
CA GLN A 466 37.27 26.98 -15.17
C GLN A 466 36.81 27.93 -14.05
N ARG A 467 35.54 28.34 -14.02
CA ARG A 467 35.07 29.49 -13.23
C ARG A 467 35.27 29.33 -11.73
N ALA A 468 34.88 28.21 -11.13
CA ALA A 468 35.15 27.94 -9.72
C ALA A 468 36.66 27.91 -9.39
N VAL A 469 37.53 27.39 -10.27
CA VAL A 469 38.99 27.42 -10.07
C VAL A 469 39.57 28.84 -10.17
N ILE A 470 39.08 29.66 -11.11
CA ILE A 470 39.48 31.08 -11.24
C ILE A 470 38.99 31.89 -10.02
N ASN A 471 37.77 31.63 -9.54
CA ASN A 471 37.26 32.23 -8.32
C ASN A 471 38.14 31.84 -7.11
N ALA A 472 38.49 30.55 -6.96
CA ALA A 472 39.39 30.07 -5.92
C ALA A 472 40.79 30.73 -5.99
N GLU A 473 41.37 30.85 -7.19
CA GLU A 473 42.64 31.58 -7.42
C GLU A 473 42.59 33.07 -7.03
N THR A 474 41.40 33.67 -7.00
CA THR A 474 41.20 35.09 -6.73
C THR A 474 40.81 35.38 -5.27
N HIS A 475 40.14 34.44 -4.59
CA HIS A 475 39.59 34.63 -3.24
C HIS A 475 40.33 33.83 -2.14
N LEU A 476 41.07 32.77 -2.47
CA LEU A 476 41.81 31.97 -1.48
C LEU A 476 43.29 32.38 -1.42
N ASP A 477 43.70 33.00 -0.30
CA ASP A 477 45.12 33.27 -0.02
C ASP A 477 45.97 31.98 0.06
N ASN A 478 45.35 30.86 0.44
CA ASN A 478 46.02 29.56 0.54
C ASN A 478 46.25 28.93 -0.84
N LYS A 479 47.38 29.29 -1.45
CA LYS A 479 47.85 28.74 -2.73
C LYS A 479 47.89 27.21 -2.79
N PHE A 480 48.18 26.53 -1.67
CA PHE A 480 48.21 25.07 -1.66
C PHE A 480 46.81 24.45 -1.74
N ALA A 481 45.80 25.09 -1.15
CA ALA A 481 44.40 24.68 -1.33
C ALA A 481 43.96 24.82 -2.79
N VAL A 482 44.37 25.90 -3.49
CA VAL A 482 44.13 26.05 -4.93
C VAL A 482 44.80 24.93 -5.77
N GLN A 483 45.98 24.46 -5.38
CA GLN A 483 46.64 23.33 -6.03
C GLN A 483 45.90 22.00 -5.78
N VAL A 484 45.49 21.74 -4.53
CA VAL A 484 44.65 20.58 -4.18
C VAL A 484 43.33 20.60 -4.98
N LEU A 485 42.69 21.77 -5.12
CA LEU A 485 41.48 21.93 -5.92
C LEU A 485 41.70 21.61 -7.41
N LYS A 486 42.83 22.06 -8.00
CA LYS A 486 43.22 21.71 -9.38
C LYS A 486 43.47 20.20 -9.55
N ALA A 487 44.07 19.54 -8.57
CA ALA A 487 44.25 18.09 -8.59
C ALA A 487 42.91 17.34 -8.48
N LEU A 488 42.00 17.80 -7.62
CA LEU A 488 40.65 17.25 -7.46
C LEU A 488 39.77 17.45 -8.69
N PHE A 489 39.88 18.60 -9.36
CA PHE A 489 39.21 18.86 -10.64
C PHE A 489 39.55 17.80 -11.68
N LEU A 490 40.84 17.46 -11.83
CA LEU A 490 41.32 16.49 -12.82
C LEU A 490 40.79 15.08 -12.56
N VAL A 491 40.69 14.66 -11.29
CA VAL A 491 40.26 13.29 -10.93
C VAL A 491 38.74 13.16 -10.71
N LYS A 492 37.97 14.25 -10.79
CA LYS A 492 36.53 14.28 -10.46
C LYS A 492 35.71 13.16 -11.12
N TYR A 493 35.95 12.91 -12.39
CA TYR A 493 35.18 11.95 -13.20
C TYR A 493 35.92 10.61 -13.42
N VAL A 494 37.07 10.38 -12.75
CA VAL A 494 37.92 9.21 -13.00
C VAL A 494 37.42 8.00 -12.22
N ASP A 495 36.61 7.18 -12.88
CA ASP A 495 36.07 5.94 -12.33
C ASP A 495 37.20 4.99 -11.85
N GLY A 496 37.23 4.76 -10.53
CA GLY A 496 38.22 3.91 -9.86
C GLY A 496 39.35 4.66 -9.15
N PHE A 497 39.48 5.99 -9.31
CA PHE A 497 40.24 6.81 -8.38
C PHE A 497 39.41 7.07 -7.10
N LYS A 498 40.08 7.17 -5.95
CA LYS A 498 39.44 7.61 -4.69
C LYS A 498 40.22 8.77 -4.12
N SER A 499 39.58 9.92 -4.00
CA SER A 499 40.12 11.18 -3.48
C SER A 499 40.18 11.21 -1.95
N THR A 500 40.83 10.21 -1.36
CA THR A 500 41.15 10.19 0.07
C THR A 500 42.32 11.14 0.38
N ILE A 501 42.44 11.56 1.64
CA ILE A 501 43.60 12.36 2.11
C ILE A 501 44.93 11.69 1.74
N ARG A 502 45.05 10.37 1.89
CA ARG A 502 46.27 9.61 1.50
C ARG A 502 46.56 9.79 0.01
N ASN A 503 45.57 9.54 -0.84
CA ASN A 503 45.77 9.55 -2.29
C ASN A 503 46.02 10.97 -2.81
N ILE A 504 45.44 11.99 -2.20
CA ILE A 504 45.73 13.41 -2.49
C ILE A 504 47.17 13.77 -2.09
N CYS A 505 47.70 13.25 -0.98
CA CYS A 505 49.13 13.42 -0.66
C CYS A 505 50.04 12.83 -1.75
N VAL A 506 49.67 11.70 -2.37
CA VAL A 506 50.43 11.11 -3.49
C VAL A 506 50.39 12.03 -4.72
N LEU A 507 49.25 12.68 -5.01
CA LEU A 507 49.14 13.65 -6.12
C LEU A 507 49.97 14.93 -5.89
N MET A 508 50.15 15.31 -4.62
CA MET A 508 50.76 16.59 -4.22
C MET A 508 52.21 16.51 -3.72
N LEU A 509 52.84 15.32 -3.76
CA LEU A 509 54.23 15.14 -3.29
C LEU A 509 55.23 15.88 -4.21
N SER A 510 55.93 16.88 -3.65
CA SER A 510 56.82 17.76 -4.43
C SER A 510 58.28 17.30 -4.47
N SER A 511 58.69 16.41 -3.58
CA SER A 511 60.08 15.99 -3.38
C SER A 511 60.15 14.63 -2.67
N PHE A 512 61.19 13.84 -2.96
CA PHE A 512 61.50 12.61 -2.21
C PHE A 512 61.92 12.85 -0.75
N GLY A 513 62.20 14.11 -0.37
CA GLY A 513 62.58 14.51 0.99
C GLY A 513 61.50 15.28 1.74
N GLU A 514 60.27 15.36 1.23
CA GLU A 514 59.15 16.03 1.92
C GLU A 514 58.56 15.12 3.00
N ASP A 515 58.30 15.66 4.20
CA ASP A 515 57.73 14.89 5.31
C ASP A 515 56.25 14.61 5.04
N VAL A 516 55.92 13.31 4.90
CA VAL A 516 54.58 12.83 4.58
C VAL A 516 53.56 13.20 5.67
N ALA A 517 53.96 13.33 6.95
CA ALA A 517 53.07 13.77 8.02
C ALA A 517 52.74 15.27 7.91
N VAL A 518 53.74 16.11 7.59
CA VAL A 518 53.54 17.56 7.37
C VAL A 518 52.76 17.82 6.09
N LEU A 519 53.02 17.08 5.01
CA LEU A 519 52.22 17.13 3.78
C LEU A 519 50.77 16.72 4.05
N ARG A 520 50.55 15.65 4.83
CA ARG A 520 49.22 15.22 5.24
C ARG A 520 48.46 16.30 6.02
N GLN A 521 49.08 16.93 7.01
CA GLN A 521 48.45 18.02 7.77
C GLN A 521 48.06 19.17 6.84
N ARG A 522 48.96 19.60 5.94
CA ARG A 522 48.68 20.65 4.94
C ARG A 522 47.55 20.27 3.98
N VAL A 523 47.39 19.00 3.64
CA VAL A 523 46.27 18.49 2.82
C VAL A 523 44.97 18.49 3.61
N GLU A 524 44.97 18.09 4.88
CA GLU A 524 43.77 18.14 5.75
C GLU A 524 43.32 19.60 5.99
N GLU A 525 44.25 20.51 6.28
CA GLU A 525 43.98 21.96 6.40
C GLU A 525 43.42 22.56 5.09
N ALA A 526 43.98 22.17 3.94
CA ALA A 526 43.50 22.61 2.63
C ALA A 526 42.11 22.08 2.28
N LEU A 527 41.81 20.82 2.61
CA LEU A 527 40.52 20.19 2.31
C LEU A 527 39.40 20.77 3.17
N ASN A 528 39.63 20.99 4.46
CA ASN A 528 38.66 21.65 5.34
C ASN A 528 38.28 23.03 4.79
N LEU A 529 39.26 23.86 4.42
CA LEU A 529 39.04 25.19 3.84
C LEU A 529 38.21 25.14 2.53
N LEU A 530 38.43 24.13 1.69
CA LEU A 530 37.66 23.94 0.45
C LEU A 530 36.24 23.38 0.71
N GLU A 531 36.02 22.64 1.80
CA GLU A 531 34.72 22.09 2.19
C GLU A 531 33.83 23.18 2.84
N ASP A 532 34.43 24.04 3.68
CA ASP A 532 33.81 25.24 4.25
C ASP A 532 33.34 26.19 3.13
N GLU A 533 34.27 26.58 2.23
CA GLU A 533 34.02 27.43 1.06
C GLU A 533 33.25 26.73 -0.08
N THR A 534 32.76 25.50 0.15
CA THR A 534 31.91 24.72 -0.77
C THR A 534 32.48 24.56 -2.19
N TYR A 535 33.81 24.46 -2.32
CA TYR A 535 34.49 24.06 -3.56
C TYR A 535 34.63 22.54 -3.70
N VAL A 536 34.58 21.81 -2.58
CA VAL A 536 34.51 20.35 -2.53
C VAL A 536 33.38 19.91 -1.60
N GLN A 537 32.88 18.69 -1.80
CA GLN A 537 32.07 17.99 -0.80
C GLN A 537 32.81 16.77 -0.24
N ARG A 538 32.44 16.33 0.96
CA ARG A 538 32.93 15.10 1.57
C ARG A 538 31.87 13.99 1.48
N THR A 539 32.26 12.86 0.89
CA THR A 539 31.47 11.63 0.80
C THR A 539 32.21 10.52 1.57
N GLY A 540 31.86 10.32 2.84
CA GLY A 540 32.57 9.41 3.75
C GLY A 540 33.98 9.91 4.08
N ASP A 541 35.00 9.30 3.46
CA ASP A 541 36.42 9.71 3.56
C ASP A 541 37.03 10.15 2.21
N MET A 542 36.18 10.41 1.21
CA MET A 542 36.57 10.91 -0.12
C MET A 542 36.11 12.36 -0.30
N TYR A 543 36.90 13.17 -1.01
CA TYR A 543 36.61 14.58 -1.27
C TYR A 543 36.38 14.81 -2.78
N GLU A 544 35.20 15.29 -3.16
CA GLU A 544 34.76 15.41 -4.55
C GLU A 544 34.68 16.90 -4.94
N TYR A 545 35.34 17.30 -6.04
CA TYR A 545 35.24 18.66 -6.59
C TYR A 545 33.79 18.97 -7.02
N LEU A 546 33.28 20.14 -6.65
CA LEU A 546 31.94 20.61 -7.05
C LEU A 546 32.02 21.53 -8.28
N THR A 547 31.22 21.26 -9.32
CA THR A 547 31.01 22.19 -10.44
C THR A 547 30.17 23.40 -10.01
N ASP A 548 30.12 24.48 -10.79
CA ASP A 548 29.21 25.62 -10.55
C ASP A 548 27.76 25.13 -10.25
N GLU A 549 27.17 24.27 -11.10
CA GLU A 549 25.80 23.73 -10.91
C GLU A 549 25.66 22.88 -9.63
N GLU A 550 26.68 22.10 -9.27
CA GLU A 550 26.68 21.27 -8.06
C GLU A 550 26.96 22.08 -6.79
N LYS A 551 27.70 23.19 -6.91
CA LYS A 551 28.00 24.14 -5.83
C LYS A 551 26.77 24.99 -5.50
N ASP A 552 26.09 25.53 -6.50
CA ASP A 552 24.82 26.24 -6.31
C ASP A 552 23.81 25.33 -5.57
N ILE A 553 23.69 24.07 -6.01
CA ILE A 553 22.85 23.05 -5.36
C ILE A 553 23.32 22.72 -3.93
N GLU A 554 24.62 22.60 -3.68
CA GLU A 554 25.15 22.29 -2.35
C GLU A 554 25.00 23.49 -1.37
N GLU A 555 25.16 24.72 -1.85
CA GLU A 555 24.87 25.93 -1.07
C GLU A 555 23.37 26.05 -0.77
N GLU A 556 22.47 25.76 -1.72
CA GLU A 556 21.03 25.71 -1.44
C GLU A 556 20.66 24.58 -0.44
N ILE A 557 21.32 23.43 -0.51
CA ILE A 557 21.18 22.36 0.50
C ILE A 557 21.68 22.83 1.87
N LYS A 558 22.89 23.40 1.96
CA LYS A 558 23.46 23.95 3.21
C LYS A 558 22.57 25.06 3.80
N ASN A 559 21.96 25.89 2.96
CA ASN A 559 21.05 26.97 3.35
C ASN A 559 19.59 26.52 3.58
N THR A 560 19.25 25.25 3.32
CA THR A 560 17.90 24.73 3.57
C THR A 560 17.60 24.74 5.07
N GLU A 561 16.57 25.49 5.46
CA GLU A 561 16.08 25.49 6.85
C GLU A 561 15.41 24.15 7.19
N VAL A 562 15.82 23.54 8.29
CA VAL A 562 15.23 22.32 8.86
C VAL A 562 14.92 22.60 10.32
N GLU A 563 13.71 22.26 10.76
CA GLU A 563 13.30 22.48 12.15
C GLU A 563 13.99 21.46 13.06
N ALA A 564 14.39 21.86 14.27
CA ALA A 564 14.93 20.92 15.26
C ALA A 564 13.95 19.77 15.58
N ALA A 565 12.64 20.00 15.41
CA ALA A 565 11.61 18.97 15.51
C ALA A 565 11.69 17.89 14.41
N ASP A 566 12.06 18.25 13.16
CA ASP A 566 12.28 17.31 12.05
C ASP A 566 13.51 16.42 12.33
N VAL A 567 14.59 17.04 12.82
CA VAL A 567 15.85 16.35 13.18
C VAL A 567 15.62 15.36 14.32
N ALA A 568 14.93 15.78 15.38
CA ALA A 568 14.55 14.90 16.49
C ALA A 568 13.60 13.78 16.05
N SER A 569 12.66 14.04 15.12
CA SER A 569 11.76 13.00 14.60
C SER A 569 12.47 11.97 13.71
N GLU A 570 13.53 12.35 13.01
CA GLU A 570 14.37 11.37 12.29
C GLU A 570 15.19 10.51 13.26
N LEU A 571 15.74 11.12 14.30
CA LEU A 571 16.49 10.42 15.34
C LEU A 571 15.60 9.38 16.06
N GLU A 572 14.35 9.74 16.39
CA GLU A 572 13.34 8.81 16.93
C GLU A 572 13.06 7.65 15.96
N SER A 573 12.80 7.96 14.68
CA SER A 573 12.55 6.98 13.61
C SER A 573 13.69 5.96 13.47
N ILE A 574 14.94 6.43 13.41
CA ILE A 574 16.11 5.54 13.30
C ILE A 574 16.26 4.68 14.57
N ILE A 575 16.14 5.28 15.77
CA ILE A 575 16.27 4.54 17.03
C ILE A 575 15.18 3.48 17.19
N PHE A 576 13.90 3.85 17.11
CA PHE A 576 12.81 2.95 17.48
C PHE A 576 12.39 2.01 16.35
N ASP A 577 12.23 2.50 15.13
CA ASP A 577 11.76 1.67 14.01
C ASP A 577 12.92 0.98 13.23
N GLN A 578 14.17 1.47 13.29
CA GLN A 578 15.31 0.84 12.59
C GLN A 578 16.35 0.13 13.50
N VAL A 579 16.62 0.61 14.73
CA VAL A 579 17.55 -0.06 15.67
C VAL A 579 16.83 -1.03 16.59
N ILE A 580 15.81 -0.57 17.33
CA ILE A 580 15.01 -1.40 18.25
C ILE A 580 14.03 -2.30 17.48
N LYS A 581 13.48 -1.82 16.35
CA LYS A 581 12.60 -2.52 15.38
C LYS A 581 11.29 -3.09 15.93
N SER A 582 11.08 -3.05 17.24
CA SER A 582 9.97 -3.68 17.94
C SER A 582 9.08 -2.63 18.60
N ARG A 583 7.76 -2.82 18.49
CA ARG A 583 6.74 -2.01 19.19
C ARG A 583 6.25 -2.67 20.48
N LYS A 584 6.74 -3.88 20.74
CA LYS A 584 6.58 -4.65 21.98
C LYS A 584 7.86 -5.43 22.24
N ILE A 585 8.31 -5.50 23.48
CA ILE A 585 9.46 -6.31 23.90
C ILE A 585 8.93 -7.53 24.67
N ARG A 586 9.51 -8.70 24.39
CA ARG A 586 9.15 -9.95 25.06
C ARG A 586 9.90 -10.09 26.38
N TYR A 587 9.15 -10.02 27.48
CA TYR A 587 9.64 -10.40 28.79
C TYR A 587 9.56 -11.92 28.96
N SER A 588 10.69 -12.54 29.30
CA SER A 588 10.80 -13.97 29.62
C SER A 588 11.45 -14.16 30.99
N SER A 589 10.71 -14.72 31.94
CA SER A 589 11.24 -15.11 33.25
C SER A 589 11.83 -16.52 33.19
N GLY A 590 13.05 -16.70 33.69
CA GLY A 590 13.72 -18.01 33.76
C GLY A 590 14.46 -18.44 32.48
N ALA A 591 15.21 -19.54 32.59
CA ALA A 591 16.15 -20.01 31.56
C ALA A 591 15.50 -20.71 30.34
N SER A 592 14.17 -20.86 30.32
CA SER A 592 13.43 -21.46 29.20
C SER A 592 12.92 -20.38 28.25
N GLY A 593 13.81 -19.83 27.41
CA GLY A 593 13.55 -18.69 26.51
C GLY A 593 12.55 -18.92 25.36
N SER A 594 11.57 -19.80 25.51
CA SER A 594 10.59 -20.21 24.51
C SER A 594 9.18 -19.64 24.74
N GLN A 595 8.86 -19.18 25.96
CA GLN A 595 7.53 -18.66 26.32
C GLN A 595 7.66 -17.40 27.18
N GLY A 596 7.04 -16.30 26.76
CA GLY A 596 7.15 -14.98 27.39
C GLY A 596 6.04 -14.02 26.93
N GLN A 597 5.90 -12.89 27.63
CA GLN A 597 4.82 -11.92 27.46
C GLN A 597 5.30 -10.66 26.72
N ASP A 598 4.52 -10.18 25.74
CA ASP A 598 4.88 -9.05 24.88
C ASP A 598 4.33 -7.72 25.43
N TYR A 599 5.19 -6.93 26.07
CA TYR A 599 4.85 -5.63 26.65
C TYR A 599 4.99 -4.49 25.64
N SER A 600 3.97 -3.64 25.53
CA SER A 600 4.02 -2.41 24.71
C SER A 600 4.58 -1.26 25.53
N PHE A 601 5.37 -0.37 24.92
CA PHE A 601 6.07 0.69 25.64
C PHE A 601 5.91 2.08 25.00
N SER A 602 5.93 3.12 25.84
CA SER A 602 6.00 4.52 25.43
C SER A 602 7.37 4.80 24.81
N ARG A 603 7.40 5.43 23.62
CA ARG A 603 8.64 5.95 23.03
C ARG A 603 8.84 7.38 23.50
N LYS A 604 9.95 7.67 24.16
CA LYS A 604 10.38 9.04 24.46
C LYS A 604 11.77 9.28 23.87
N LEU A 605 11.94 10.46 23.30
CA LEU A 605 13.23 11.02 22.93
C LEU A 605 13.29 12.39 23.61
N ASP A 606 14.30 12.62 24.44
CA ASP A 606 14.50 13.91 25.14
C ASP A 606 13.25 14.35 25.92
N ASP A 607 12.70 13.44 26.74
CA ASP A 607 11.43 13.51 27.49
C ASP A 607 10.13 13.66 26.65
N LYS A 608 10.23 13.97 25.35
CA LYS A 608 9.08 14.13 24.44
C LYS A 608 8.52 12.78 24.01
N LEU A 609 7.22 12.56 24.21
CA LEU A 609 6.50 11.36 23.78
C LEU A 609 6.28 11.33 22.26
N TYR A 610 6.55 10.17 21.64
CA TYR A 610 6.25 9.87 20.24
C TYR A 610 5.28 8.67 20.14
N GLY A 611 4.17 8.85 19.43
CA GLY A 611 3.15 7.81 19.26
C GLY A 611 2.16 7.74 20.42
N ARG A 612 1.92 6.54 20.96
CA ARG A 612 0.93 6.27 22.01
C ARG A 612 1.60 6.05 23.36
N GLU A 613 0.98 6.58 24.42
CA GLU A 613 1.41 6.37 25.80
C GLU A 613 0.96 4.99 26.36
N TYR A 614 1.85 4.40 27.15
CA TYR A 614 1.75 3.13 27.85
C TYR A 614 2.38 3.25 29.25
N GLU A 615 2.01 2.37 30.18
CA GLU A 615 2.45 2.39 31.60
C GLU A 615 3.97 2.30 31.83
N ILE A 616 4.74 1.83 30.85
CA ILE A 616 6.20 1.79 30.92
C ILE A 616 6.79 2.33 29.62
N GLY A 617 7.98 2.95 29.71
CA GLY A 617 8.60 3.65 28.60
C GLY A 617 10.07 3.32 28.37
N ILE A 618 10.55 3.66 27.19
CA ILE A 618 11.97 3.80 26.87
C ILE A 618 12.18 5.27 26.51
N ASN A 619 12.97 5.98 27.31
CA ASN A 619 13.30 7.39 27.15
C ASN A 619 14.76 7.50 26.73
N VAL A 620 15.00 7.71 25.44
CA VAL A 620 16.35 7.86 24.90
C VAL A 620 16.74 9.32 25.01
N ILE A 621 17.89 9.58 25.63
CA ILE A 621 18.41 10.91 25.88
C ILE A 621 19.54 11.13 24.87
N SER A 622 19.34 12.10 23.99
CA SER A 622 20.32 12.46 22.97
C SER A 622 21.48 13.24 23.59
N PRO A 623 22.67 13.25 22.95
CA PRO A 623 23.80 14.07 23.39
C PRO A 623 23.56 15.59 23.37
N PHE A 624 22.40 16.02 22.87
CA PHE A 624 22.05 17.42 22.64
C PHE A 624 20.95 17.91 23.59
N TYR A 625 20.51 17.03 24.50
CA TYR A 625 19.66 17.39 25.61
C TYR A 625 20.41 18.29 26.59
N GLU A 626 19.77 19.36 27.08
CA GLU A 626 20.38 20.44 27.87
C GLU A 626 21.13 19.96 29.14
N HIS A 627 20.81 18.76 29.63
CA HIS A 627 21.42 18.16 30.82
C HIS A 627 21.98 16.74 30.59
N ALA A 628 22.26 16.35 29.34
CA ALA A 628 22.73 14.99 28.98
C ALA A 628 23.98 14.55 29.77
N GLU A 629 24.93 15.47 29.99
CA GLU A 629 26.20 15.20 30.69
C GLU A 629 26.07 15.21 32.23
N ASN A 630 24.92 15.61 32.80
CA ASN A 630 24.75 15.74 34.24
C ASN A 630 24.19 14.45 34.86
N GLU A 631 25.09 13.51 35.17
CA GLU A 631 24.73 12.18 35.68
C GLU A 631 23.92 12.21 36.99
N GLU A 632 24.16 13.17 37.89
CA GLU A 632 23.35 13.36 39.10
C GLU A 632 21.93 13.82 38.77
N MET A 633 21.75 14.72 37.80
CA MET A 633 20.42 15.16 37.39
C MET A 633 19.65 14.07 36.66
N MET A 634 20.33 13.29 35.81
CA MET A 634 19.70 12.20 35.04
C MET A 634 19.34 10.98 35.91
N SER A 635 20.18 10.63 36.89
CA SER A 635 19.83 9.60 37.89
C SER A 635 18.69 10.05 38.81
N ASN A 636 18.66 11.32 39.23
CA ASN A 636 17.52 11.87 39.97
C ASN A 636 16.23 11.89 39.13
N LYS A 637 16.28 12.25 37.83
CA LYS A 637 15.12 12.10 36.93
C LYS A 637 14.65 10.66 36.83
N SER A 638 15.56 9.70 36.68
CA SER A 638 15.24 8.27 36.65
C SER A 638 14.62 7.76 37.96
N ASN A 639 14.93 8.37 39.12
CA ASN A 639 14.24 8.08 40.38
C ASN A 639 12.76 8.56 40.39
N PHE A 640 12.47 9.73 39.82
CA PHE A 640 11.09 10.23 39.73
C PHE A 640 10.27 9.50 38.65
N SER A 641 10.89 9.18 37.52
CA SER A 641 10.31 8.34 36.46
C SER A 641 10.75 6.89 36.61
N SER A 642 10.34 6.24 37.71
CA SER A 642 10.62 4.80 37.99
C SER A 642 10.18 3.84 36.88
N ASP A 643 9.30 4.32 36.02
CA ASP A 643 8.53 3.61 35.01
C ASP A 643 9.18 3.66 33.62
N GLU A 644 10.35 4.28 33.50
CA GLU A 644 11.07 4.49 32.24
C GLU A 644 12.49 3.91 32.28
N LEU A 645 12.87 3.22 31.22
CA LEU A 645 14.26 2.90 30.91
C LEU A 645 14.89 4.11 30.25
N PHE A 646 15.78 4.80 30.97
CA PHE A 646 16.58 5.88 30.40
C PHE A 646 17.78 5.28 29.66
N VAL A 647 17.93 5.66 28.39
CA VAL A 647 19.05 5.26 27.53
C VAL A 647 19.85 6.51 27.18
N ILE A 648 20.96 6.74 27.87
CA ILE A 648 21.78 7.95 27.68
C ILE A 648 22.86 7.66 26.64
N LEU A 649 22.77 8.34 25.50
CA LEU A 649 23.75 8.25 24.42
C LEU A 649 25.05 8.98 24.79
N PRO A 650 26.24 8.41 24.50
CA PRO A 650 27.51 9.11 24.68
C PRO A 650 27.69 10.24 23.66
N ALA A 651 28.49 11.25 24.02
CA ALA A 651 28.71 12.44 23.20
C ALA A 651 29.38 12.13 21.85
N ASP A 652 28.77 12.60 20.75
CA ASP A 652 29.29 12.50 19.39
C ASP A 652 29.07 13.84 18.66
N SER A 653 30.17 14.57 18.40
CA SER A 653 30.13 15.88 17.77
C SER A 653 29.68 15.87 16.30
N ARG A 654 29.69 14.72 15.62
CA ARG A 654 29.25 14.62 14.22
C ARG A 654 27.78 14.28 14.07
N LEU A 655 27.16 13.60 15.05
CA LEU A 655 25.82 13.05 14.90
C LEU A 655 24.77 14.10 14.48
N MET A 656 24.75 15.28 15.10
CA MET A 656 23.82 16.36 14.69
C MET A 656 24.16 16.98 13.34
N SER A 657 25.44 17.12 12.98
CA SER A 657 25.85 17.59 11.66
C SER A 657 25.36 16.63 10.58
N ASP A 658 25.62 15.34 10.75
CA ASP A 658 25.30 14.28 9.80
C ASP A 658 23.76 14.12 9.62
N ILE A 659 22.97 14.14 10.71
CA ILE A 659 21.49 14.07 10.63
C ILE A 659 20.90 15.37 10.07
N THR A 660 21.39 16.55 10.48
CA THR A 660 20.88 17.82 9.94
C THR A 660 21.15 17.93 8.45
N MET A 661 22.35 17.54 8.00
CA MET A 661 22.69 17.50 6.57
C MET A 661 21.87 16.44 5.82
N TYR A 662 21.61 15.28 6.43
CA TYR A 662 20.69 14.28 5.87
C TYR A 662 19.28 14.84 5.63
N LYS A 663 18.69 15.54 6.62
CA LYS A 663 17.35 16.14 6.49
C LYS A 663 17.33 17.34 5.54
N ARG A 664 18.40 18.14 5.48
CA ARG A 664 18.58 19.19 4.46
C ARG A 664 18.53 18.61 3.05
N THR A 665 19.39 17.62 2.77
CA THR A 665 19.43 16.96 1.46
C THR A 665 18.09 16.28 1.14
N GLU A 666 17.44 15.61 2.09
CA GLU A 666 16.14 14.95 1.89
C GLU A 666 15.04 15.97 1.55
N LYS A 667 14.90 17.04 2.34
CA LYS A 667 13.91 18.11 2.14
C LYS A 667 14.09 18.81 0.80
N TYR A 668 15.32 19.20 0.48
CA TYR A 668 15.68 19.90 -0.75
C TYR A 668 15.45 19.04 -2.00
N VAL A 669 15.99 17.81 -2.03
CA VAL A 669 15.81 16.91 -3.18
C VAL A 669 14.33 16.59 -3.39
N ARG A 670 13.57 16.33 -2.33
CA ARG A 670 12.13 16.05 -2.40
C ARG A 670 11.31 17.23 -2.94
N GLN A 671 11.72 18.46 -2.69
CA GLN A 671 11.09 19.66 -3.24
C GLN A 671 11.46 19.89 -4.71
N ASN A 672 12.75 19.85 -5.05
CA ASN A 672 13.23 20.34 -6.34
C ASN A 672 13.30 19.28 -7.46
N TYR A 673 13.34 17.98 -7.15
CA TYR A 673 13.39 16.92 -8.17
C TYR A 673 12.18 16.91 -9.12
N SER A 674 11.01 17.34 -8.61
CA SER A 674 9.77 17.48 -9.38
C SER A 674 9.71 18.77 -10.20
N ILE A 675 10.44 19.81 -9.78
CA ILE A 675 10.34 21.19 -10.31
C ILE A 675 11.42 21.46 -11.38
N ALA A 676 12.60 20.86 -11.21
CA ALA A 676 13.71 21.00 -12.15
C ALA A 676 13.29 20.65 -13.59
N GLN A 677 13.53 21.56 -14.54
CA GLN A 677 13.30 21.30 -15.97
C GLN A 677 14.58 20.89 -16.71
N GLN A 678 15.75 21.26 -16.17
CA GLN A 678 17.05 20.88 -16.73
C GLN A 678 17.43 19.45 -16.34
N GLU A 679 17.91 18.68 -17.32
CA GLU A 679 18.29 17.28 -17.14
C GLU A 679 19.58 17.12 -16.32
N THR A 680 20.52 18.07 -16.42
CA THR A 680 21.72 18.11 -15.57
C THR A 680 21.36 18.24 -14.09
N VAL A 681 20.48 19.20 -13.75
CA VAL A 681 19.97 19.40 -12.39
C VAL A 681 19.24 18.14 -11.88
N LYS A 682 18.40 17.48 -12.70
CA LYS A 682 17.78 16.21 -12.30
C LYS A 682 18.79 15.10 -12.02
N ARG A 683 19.83 14.98 -12.84
CA ARG A 683 20.92 14.02 -12.61
C ARG A 683 21.62 14.30 -11.28
N ILE A 684 22.02 15.56 -11.03
CA ILE A 684 22.68 15.98 -9.78
C ILE A 684 21.77 15.71 -8.57
N LEU A 685 20.49 16.07 -8.62
CA LEU A 685 19.53 15.79 -7.53
C LEU A 685 19.34 14.28 -7.29
N GLY A 686 19.36 13.47 -8.35
CA GLY A 686 19.34 12.00 -8.24
C GLY A 686 20.60 11.44 -7.59
N GLU A 687 21.78 11.95 -7.95
CA GLU A 687 23.07 11.58 -7.36
C GLU A 687 23.18 12.00 -5.89
N LYS A 688 22.78 13.23 -5.55
CA LYS A 688 22.64 13.71 -4.16
C LYS A 688 21.66 12.85 -3.37
N GLY A 689 20.56 12.42 -3.98
CA GLY A 689 19.62 11.45 -3.39
C GLY A 689 20.27 10.10 -3.06
N GLN A 690 21.04 9.52 -3.99
CA GLN A 690 21.79 8.28 -3.75
C GLN A 690 22.87 8.44 -2.68
N GLN A 691 23.59 9.57 -2.67
CA GLN A 691 24.57 9.90 -1.63
C GLN A 691 23.88 10.03 -0.26
N ASN A 692 22.67 10.60 -0.20
CA ASN A 692 21.92 10.71 1.06
C ASN A 692 21.46 9.34 1.60
N THR A 693 21.13 8.38 0.73
CA THR A 693 20.86 6.99 1.14
C THR A 693 22.09 6.31 1.74
N LYS A 694 23.30 6.58 1.21
CA LYS A 694 24.56 6.11 1.82
C LYS A 694 24.77 6.74 3.20
N ARG A 695 24.59 8.07 3.29
CA ARG A 695 24.65 8.84 4.56
C ARG A 695 23.69 8.29 5.61
N GLN A 696 22.47 7.90 5.24
CA GLN A 696 21.50 7.26 6.15
C GLN A 696 21.99 5.90 6.68
N ALA A 697 22.63 5.08 5.84
CA ALA A 697 23.20 3.81 6.26
C ALA A 697 24.38 3.99 7.22
N GLU A 698 25.24 4.99 6.97
CA GLU A 698 26.35 5.35 7.87
C GLU A 698 25.84 5.89 9.21
N LEU A 699 24.85 6.79 9.20
CA LEU A 699 24.14 7.28 10.38
C LEU A 699 23.54 6.14 11.22
N LEU A 700 22.90 5.17 10.59
CA LEU A 700 22.33 4.01 11.28
C LEU A 700 23.41 3.13 11.94
N GLN A 701 24.59 2.96 11.33
CA GLN A 701 25.69 2.24 11.98
C GLN A 701 26.31 3.05 13.12
N ARG A 702 26.45 4.37 12.98
CA ARG A 702 26.88 5.29 14.04
C ARG A 702 25.93 5.21 15.24
N ILE A 703 24.62 5.37 15.03
CA ILE A 703 23.60 5.29 16.08
C ILE A 703 23.58 3.92 16.77
N LYS A 704 23.73 2.81 16.03
CA LYS A 704 23.88 1.47 16.66
C LYS A 704 25.09 1.39 17.60
N SER A 705 26.23 1.94 17.20
CA SER A 705 27.45 1.97 18.01
C SER A 705 27.28 2.82 19.28
N LEU A 706 26.58 3.96 19.17
CA LEU A 706 26.27 4.80 20.33
C LEU A 706 25.25 4.12 21.26
N MET A 707 24.21 3.45 20.73
CA MET A 707 23.23 2.70 21.51
C MET A 707 23.79 1.45 22.19
N SER A 708 24.81 0.78 21.63
CA SER A 708 25.48 -0.35 22.31
C SER A 708 26.46 0.10 23.40
N GLN A 709 26.94 1.34 23.34
CA GLN A 709 27.77 2.00 24.37
C GLN A 709 26.96 2.77 25.42
N ALA A 710 25.66 3.02 25.18
CA ALA A 710 24.80 3.84 26.02
C ALA A 710 24.68 3.37 27.48
N LYS A 711 24.63 4.32 28.40
CA LYS A 711 24.30 4.06 29.81
C LYS A 711 22.80 3.78 29.94
N LEU A 712 22.45 2.82 30.80
CA LEU A 712 21.06 2.40 31.04
C LEU A 712 20.70 2.66 32.51
N LEU A 713 19.70 3.51 32.77
CA LEU A 713 19.20 3.77 34.13
C LEU A 713 17.73 3.34 34.27
N VAL A 714 17.41 2.70 35.40
CA VAL A 714 16.02 2.42 35.83
C VAL A 714 15.91 2.71 37.32
N ALA A 715 14.95 3.54 37.73
CA ALA A 715 14.79 3.95 39.13
C ALA A 715 16.14 4.40 39.75
N GLY A 716 16.83 5.31 39.05
CA GLY A 716 18.08 5.93 39.49
C GLY A 716 19.31 5.02 39.60
N THR A 717 19.22 3.74 39.20
CA THR A 717 20.34 2.79 39.27
C THR A 717 20.78 2.32 37.89
N GLU A 718 22.11 2.24 37.69
CA GLU A 718 22.73 1.87 36.42
C GLU A 718 22.72 0.35 36.19
N LEU A 719 22.30 -0.07 35.00
CA LEU A 719 22.14 -1.47 34.62
C LEU A 719 23.38 -1.95 33.84
N ASN A 720 24.21 -2.76 34.52
CA ASN A 720 25.41 -3.38 33.96
C ASN A 720 25.07 -4.53 32.98
N VAL A 721 24.53 -4.19 31.81
CA VAL A 721 24.12 -5.14 30.76
C VAL A 721 25.22 -5.31 29.72
N SER A 722 25.94 -6.44 29.74
CA SER A 722 26.90 -6.80 28.70
C SER A 722 26.20 -7.35 27.44
N SER A 723 26.33 -6.63 26.33
CA SER A 723 25.88 -7.02 24.99
C SER A 723 26.53 -6.09 23.96
N GLU A 724 27.10 -6.65 22.89
CA GLU A 724 27.61 -5.86 21.74
C GLU A 724 26.47 -5.42 20.82
N ASP A 725 25.41 -6.22 20.70
CA ASP A 725 24.19 -5.84 19.99
C ASP A 725 23.36 -4.88 20.85
N ALA A 726 23.15 -3.67 20.31
CA ALA A 726 22.32 -2.62 20.90
C ALA A 726 20.87 -3.06 21.14
N GLN A 727 20.26 -3.83 20.22
CA GLN A 727 18.87 -4.27 20.36
C GLN A 727 18.74 -5.19 21.59
N LEU A 728 19.59 -6.20 21.70
CA LEU A 728 19.62 -7.13 22.84
C LEU A 728 20.03 -6.43 24.16
N ARG A 729 20.83 -5.36 24.11
CA ARG A 729 21.18 -4.53 25.29
C ARG A 729 19.93 -3.83 25.84
N ILE A 730 19.14 -3.20 24.96
CA ILE A 730 17.92 -2.48 25.30
C ILE A 730 16.82 -3.45 25.79
N GLU A 731 16.61 -4.57 25.10
CA GLU A 731 15.64 -5.60 25.49
C GLU A 731 15.93 -6.17 26.89
N LYS A 732 17.20 -6.42 27.23
CA LYS A 732 17.61 -6.84 28.58
C LYS A 732 17.35 -5.75 29.63
N GLY A 733 17.71 -4.49 29.34
CA GLY A 733 17.43 -3.35 30.25
C GLY A 733 15.93 -3.13 30.47
N PHE A 734 15.12 -3.33 29.44
CA PHE A 734 13.67 -3.25 29.50
C PHE A 734 13.06 -4.42 30.30
N ASN A 735 13.62 -5.62 30.22
CA ASN A 735 13.17 -6.73 31.05
C ASN A 735 13.44 -6.52 32.55
N GLU A 736 14.52 -5.81 32.92
CA GLU A 736 14.75 -5.34 34.28
C GLU A 736 13.76 -4.23 34.69
N LEU A 737 13.39 -3.31 33.77
CA LEU A 737 12.31 -2.34 33.99
C LEU A 737 10.98 -3.03 34.26
N VAL A 738 10.58 -4.03 33.47
CA VAL A 738 9.36 -4.83 33.67
C VAL A 738 9.39 -5.52 35.04
N SER A 739 10.53 -6.11 35.42
CA SER A 739 10.73 -6.79 36.71
C SER A 739 10.57 -5.87 37.94
N ARG A 740 10.81 -4.56 37.78
CA ARG A 740 10.67 -3.54 38.82
C ARG A 740 9.31 -2.84 38.80
N SER A 741 8.79 -2.57 37.61
CA SER A 741 7.49 -1.90 37.40
C SER A 741 6.29 -2.77 37.79
N TYR A 742 6.45 -4.10 37.70
CA TYR A 742 5.41 -5.07 38.04
C TYR A 742 5.89 -6.09 39.10
N PRO A 743 6.07 -5.69 40.38
CA PRO A 743 6.61 -6.58 41.42
C PRO A 743 5.78 -7.85 41.64
N HIS A 744 4.45 -7.77 41.44
CA HIS A 744 3.54 -8.89 41.64
C HIS A 744 3.51 -9.87 40.44
N LEU A 745 4.27 -9.62 39.37
CA LEU A 745 4.43 -10.59 38.27
C LEU A 745 5.04 -11.92 38.75
N ARG A 746 5.94 -11.84 39.75
CA ARG A 746 6.62 -13.02 40.36
C ARG A 746 5.65 -14.01 41.00
N MET A 747 4.43 -13.57 41.35
CA MET A 747 3.38 -14.43 41.92
C MET A 747 2.89 -15.51 40.94
N LEU A 748 3.14 -15.34 39.63
CA LEU A 748 2.83 -16.35 38.61
C LEU A 748 3.87 -17.49 38.54
N ARG A 749 4.98 -17.42 39.30
CA ARG A 749 5.97 -18.50 39.51
C ARG A 749 6.46 -19.16 38.21
N ASP A 750 6.82 -18.34 37.22
CA ASP A 750 7.30 -18.74 35.89
C ASP A 750 6.35 -19.65 35.09
N ALA A 751 5.07 -19.76 35.49
CA ALA A 751 4.07 -20.51 34.75
C ALA A 751 3.63 -19.73 33.49
N SER A 752 3.79 -20.35 32.33
CA SER A 752 3.23 -19.86 31.08
C SER A 752 1.72 -20.12 31.03
N TYR A 753 0.95 -19.10 30.65
CA TYR A 753 -0.50 -19.18 30.46
C TYR A 753 -0.85 -18.85 29.02
N THR A 754 -1.57 -19.75 28.35
CA THR A 754 -2.10 -19.54 26.99
C THR A 754 -3.63 -19.51 27.00
N GLU A 755 -4.27 -18.98 25.95
CA GLU A 755 -5.73 -19.01 25.83
C GLU A 755 -6.30 -20.44 25.78
N ALA A 756 -5.51 -21.42 25.32
CA ALA A 756 -5.87 -22.83 25.35
C ALA A 756 -5.94 -23.38 26.79
N ASP A 757 -5.13 -22.84 27.71
CA ASP A 757 -5.18 -23.24 29.13
C ASP A 757 -6.45 -22.74 29.82
N VAL A 758 -7.05 -21.61 29.39
CA VAL A 758 -8.36 -21.16 29.88
C VAL A 758 -9.42 -22.24 29.63
N ALA A 759 -9.48 -22.78 28.41
CA ALA A 759 -10.41 -23.86 28.07
C ALA A 759 -10.08 -25.19 28.81
N ARG A 760 -8.80 -25.46 29.05
CA ARG A 760 -8.32 -26.64 29.79
C ARG A 760 -8.66 -26.58 31.28
N PHE A 761 -8.55 -25.41 31.91
CA PHE A 761 -8.92 -25.23 33.31
C PHE A 761 -10.44 -25.31 33.49
N SER A 762 -11.23 -24.67 32.61
CA SER A 762 -12.71 -24.73 32.62
C SER A 762 -13.33 -26.11 32.28
N THR A 763 -12.53 -27.16 32.06
CA THR A 763 -13.01 -28.52 31.71
C THR A 763 -12.43 -29.61 32.61
N LEU A 764 -11.74 -29.25 33.69
CA LEU A 764 -11.27 -30.18 34.72
C LEU A 764 -12.45 -30.55 35.65
N PRO A 765 -12.84 -31.85 35.76
CA PRO A 765 -13.97 -32.24 36.60
C PRO A 765 -13.65 -32.05 38.09
N ASN A 766 -14.61 -31.49 38.83
CA ASN A 766 -14.51 -31.12 40.24
C ASN A 766 -13.88 -32.21 41.11
N LYS A 767 -12.61 -32.02 41.47
CA LYS A 767 -11.94 -32.78 42.53
C LYS A 767 -11.90 -31.91 43.78
N THR A 768 -12.41 -32.47 44.88
CA THR A 768 -12.54 -31.82 46.20
C THR A 768 -13.34 -30.51 46.21
N VAL A 769 -14.67 -30.65 46.33
CA VAL A 769 -15.48 -29.66 47.05
C VAL A 769 -14.89 -29.48 48.46
N GLY A 770 -14.76 -28.24 48.93
CA GLY A 770 -14.20 -27.94 50.26
C GLY A 770 -12.71 -27.58 50.30
N ALA A 771 -12.19 -26.92 49.27
CA ALA A 771 -10.88 -26.26 49.35
C ALA A 771 -10.97 -24.97 50.18
N ASP A 772 -10.31 -24.96 51.35
CA ASP A 772 -10.16 -23.78 52.20
C ASP A 772 -9.41 -22.65 51.47
N ILE A 773 -9.67 -21.39 51.83
CA ILE A 773 -8.93 -20.22 51.31
C ILE A 773 -7.40 -20.37 51.54
N ALA A 774 -7.01 -21.07 52.61
CA ALA A 774 -5.62 -21.43 52.93
C ALA A 774 -4.93 -22.34 51.90
N THR A 775 -5.67 -22.95 50.97
CA THR A 775 -5.15 -23.87 49.92
C THR A 775 -5.05 -23.25 48.51
N LEU A 776 -5.73 -22.13 48.26
CA LEU A 776 -5.64 -21.39 46.98
C LEU A 776 -4.22 -20.85 46.74
N ALA A 777 -3.81 -20.70 45.48
CA ALA A 777 -2.53 -20.06 45.13
C ALA A 777 -2.55 -18.53 45.38
N GLU A 778 -1.38 -17.91 45.48
CA GLU A 778 -1.26 -16.46 45.71
C GLU A 778 -2.02 -15.60 44.67
N PRO A 779 -1.92 -15.85 43.34
CA PRO A 779 -2.72 -15.12 42.35
C PRO A 779 -4.24 -15.31 42.51
N GLU A 780 -4.66 -16.51 42.94
CA GLU A 780 -6.06 -16.89 43.09
C GLU A 780 -6.70 -16.20 44.32
N ARG A 781 -5.92 -16.01 45.39
CA ARG A 781 -6.35 -15.24 46.58
C ARG A 781 -6.53 -13.76 46.28
N ASP A 782 -5.59 -13.14 45.56
CA ASP A 782 -5.67 -11.71 45.25
C ASP A 782 -6.87 -11.40 44.36
N VAL A 783 -7.11 -12.21 43.31
CA VAL A 783 -8.29 -12.09 42.44
C VAL A 783 -9.60 -12.29 43.23
N LEU A 784 -9.67 -13.34 44.08
CA LEU A 784 -10.86 -13.58 44.90
C LEU A 784 -11.12 -12.42 45.88
N SER A 785 -10.08 -11.91 46.54
CA SER A 785 -10.18 -10.80 47.49
C SER A 785 -10.64 -9.50 46.84
N PHE A 786 -10.23 -9.24 45.59
CA PHE A 786 -10.69 -8.09 44.80
C PHE A 786 -12.19 -8.19 44.49
N ILE A 787 -12.65 -9.37 44.03
CA ILE A 787 -14.06 -9.63 43.72
C ILE A 787 -14.91 -9.52 45.00
N GLN A 788 -14.47 -10.12 46.11
CA GLN A 788 -15.16 -10.03 47.41
C GLN A 788 -15.24 -8.59 47.91
N ARG A 789 -14.13 -7.85 47.92
CA ARG A 789 -14.08 -6.44 48.37
C ARG A 789 -15.02 -5.55 47.56
N ASN A 790 -15.05 -5.71 46.24
CA ASN A 790 -15.93 -4.94 45.37
C ASN A 790 -17.40 -5.30 45.60
N ALA A 791 -17.73 -6.58 45.77
CA ALA A 791 -19.08 -7.03 46.09
C ALA A 791 -19.57 -6.46 47.44
N SER A 792 -18.72 -6.48 48.49
CA SER A 792 -19.01 -5.83 49.78
C SER A 792 -19.20 -4.31 49.68
N ALA A 793 -18.61 -3.68 48.66
CA ALA A 793 -18.78 -2.26 48.36
C ALA A 793 -19.93 -1.97 47.36
N ALA A 794 -20.74 -2.97 46.99
CA ALA A 794 -21.77 -2.92 45.96
C ALA A 794 -21.29 -2.48 44.55
N ILE A 795 -19.99 -2.66 44.26
CA ILE A 795 -19.37 -2.33 42.97
C ILE A 795 -19.48 -3.54 42.02
N ARG A 796 -20.24 -3.39 40.93
CA ARG A 796 -20.37 -4.40 39.86
C ARG A 796 -19.00 -4.69 39.23
N THR A 797 -18.40 -5.82 39.60
CA THR A 797 -17.14 -6.29 38.99
C THR A 797 -17.45 -7.05 37.71
N THR A 798 -16.73 -6.75 36.63
CA THR A 798 -16.84 -7.46 35.35
C THR A 798 -15.50 -8.07 34.94
N VAL A 799 -15.49 -9.01 34.01
CA VAL A 799 -14.24 -9.61 33.50
C VAL A 799 -13.32 -8.55 32.89
N LYS A 800 -13.89 -7.56 32.17
CA LYS A 800 -13.14 -6.39 31.67
C LYS A 800 -12.55 -5.54 32.81
N GLY A 801 -13.31 -5.30 33.88
CA GLY A 801 -12.82 -4.57 35.05
C GLY A 801 -11.73 -5.32 35.83
N LEU A 802 -11.76 -6.66 35.82
CA LEU A 802 -10.70 -7.49 36.39
C LEU A 802 -9.42 -7.42 35.56
N LEU A 803 -9.53 -7.54 34.23
CA LEU A 803 -8.39 -7.36 33.31
C LEU A 803 -7.75 -5.97 33.50
N GLU A 804 -8.55 -4.90 33.49
CA GLU A 804 -8.06 -3.53 33.70
C GLU A 804 -7.40 -3.25 35.06
N GLN A 805 -7.54 -4.16 36.04
CA GLN A 805 -6.91 -4.08 37.36
C GLN A 805 -5.63 -4.92 37.46
N PHE A 806 -5.59 -6.10 36.84
CA PHE A 806 -4.48 -7.07 36.95
C PHE A 806 -3.49 -7.02 35.77
N GLU A 807 -3.86 -6.42 34.63
CA GLU A 807 -2.92 -6.07 33.55
C GLU A 807 -2.10 -4.80 33.88
N LYS A 808 -2.49 -4.04 34.90
CA LYS A 808 -1.85 -2.79 35.36
C LYS A 808 -0.93 -3.00 36.56
N LYS A 809 -0.21 -1.95 36.97
CA LYS A 809 0.63 -1.95 38.18
C LYS A 809 -0.20 -2.20 39.45
N PRO A 810 0.28 -3.00 40.42
CA PRO A 810 1.62 -3.63 40.49
C PRO A 810 1.74 -5.01 39.81
N TYR A 811 0.69 -5.50 39.13
CA TYR A 811 0.56 -6.89 38.67
C TYR A 811 1.17 -7.14 37.28
N GLY A 812 0.72 -6.41 36.25
CA GLY A 812 1.22 -6.55 34.88
C GLY A 812 0.90 -7.89 34.20
N TRP A 813 0.01 -8.71 34.77
CA TRP A 813 -0.24 -10.07 34.31
C TRP A 813 -0.79 -10.11 32.89
N SER A 814 -0.50 -11.17 32.13
CA SER A 814 -1.06 -11.32 30.79
C SER A 814 -2.58 -11.60 30.84
N TYR A 815 -3.30 -11.14 29.81
CA TYR A 815 -4.69 -11.48 29.52
C TYR A 815 -5.02 -12.96 29.78
N ALA A 816 -4.19 -13.87 29.26
CA ALA A 816 -4.35 -15.32 29.45
C ALA A 816 -4.11 -15.78 30.90
N ALA A 817 -3.19 -15.16 31.65
CA ALA A 817 -2.94 -15.47 33.06
C ALA A 817 -4.11 -15.00 33.96
N VAL A 818 -4.66 -13.81 33.72
CA VAL A 818 -5.85 -13.31 34.44
C VAL A 818 -7.05 -14.23 34.18
N LEU A 819 -7.35 -14.53 32.91
CA LEU A 819 -8.47 -15.41 32.54
C LEU A 819 -8.30 -16.85 33.05
N SER A 820 -7.08 -17.40 33.03
CA SER A 820 -6.80 -18.73 33.57
C SER A 820 -6.94 -18.80 35.09
N THR A 821 -6.53 -17.73 35.79
CA THR A 821 -6.68 -17.63 37.26
C THR A 821 -8.14 -17.51 37.65
N LEU A 822 -8.92 -16.72 36.89
CA LEU A 822 -10.37 -16.64 37.05
C LEU A 822 -11.07 -17.98 36.77
N ALA A 823 -10.73 -18.66 35.69
CA ALA A 823 -11.33 -19.95 35.32
C ALA A 823 -11.18 -21.01 36.43
N LYS A 824 -10.02 -21.07 37.10
CA LYS A 824 -9.81 -21.95 38.26
C LYS A 824 -10.69 -21.56 39.46
N LEU A 825 -10.88 -20.27 39.73
CA LEU A 825 -11.75 -19.81 40.83
C LEU A 825 -13.23 -20.16 40.60
N CYS A 826 -13.67 -20.18 39.34
CA CYS A 826 -15.00 -20.64 38.96
C CYS A 826 -15.14 -22.16 39.20
N VAL A 827 -14.20 -22.97 38.71
CA VAL A 827 -14.22 -24.45 38.90
C VAL A 827 -14.07 -24.84 40.37
N ASN A 828 -13.33 -24.06 41.17
CA ASN A 828 -13.23 -24.25 42.62
C ASN A 828 -14.48 -23.79 43.41
N GLY A 829 -15.54 -23.31 42.73
CA GLY A 829 -16.81 -22.94 43.37
C GLY A 829 -16.72 -21.72 44.30
N LYS A 830 -15.89 -20.72 43.94
CA LYS A 830 -15.71 -19.48 44.74
C LYS A 830 -16.21 -18.22 44.05
N VAL A 831 -16.41 -18.25 42.72
CA VAL A 831 -16.91 -17.13 41.91
C VAL A 831 -17.92 -17.64 40.89
N GLU A 832 -19.14 -17.08 40.88
CA GLU A 832 -20.09 -17.25 39.78
C GLU A 832 -19.83 -16.20 38.69
N VAL A 833 -19.95 -16.60 37.42
CA VAL A 833 -19.93 -15.68 36.27
C VAL A 833 -21.32 -15.62 35.66
N ARG A 834 -21.89 -14.41 35.56
CA ARG A 834 -23.22 -14.20 34.98
C ARG A 834 -23.19 -13.34 33.72
N MET A 835 -24.02 -13.71 32.74
CA MET A 835 -24.25 -12.99 31.50
C MET A 835 -25.74 -12.73 31.35
N ASP A 836 -26.14 -11.45 31.28
CA ASP A 836 -27.52 -11.00 31.10
C ASP A 836 -28.54 -11.61 32.10
N GLY A 837 -28.04 -11.99 33.29
CA GLY A 837 -28.81 -12.59 34.39
C GLY A 837 -28.58 -14.11 34.57
N ASN A 838 -28.16 -14.81 33.53
CA ASN A 838 -27.93 -16.26 33.56
C ASN A 838 -26.52 -16.60 34.05
N ILE A 839 -26.38 -17.68 34.83
CA ILE A 839 -25.08 -18.26 35.22
C ILE A 839 -24.48 -19.01 34.03
N LEU A 840 -23.15 -18.93 33.85
CA LEU A 840 -22.43 -19.67 32.81
C LEU A 840 -21.57 -20.79 33.40
N GLU A 841 -21.69 -21.99 32.83
CA GLU A 841 -21.02 -23.21 33.28
C GLU A 841 -20.17 -23.84 32.15
N ASP A 842 -19.24 -24.74 32.53
CA ASP A 842 -18.39 -25.57 31.67
C ASP A 842 -17.88 -24.90 30.38
N SER A 843 -18.33 -25.40 29.22
CA SER A 843 -17.87 -24.98 27.89
C SER A 843 -18.41 -23.61 27.49
N GLU A 844 -19.55 -23.18 28.03
CA GLU A 844 -20.09 -21.85 27.76
C GLU A 844 -19.32 -20.77 28.53
N LEU A 845 -18.98 -21.06 29.79
CA LEU A 845 -18.05 -20.25 30.59
C LEU A 845 -16.71 -20.07 29.86
N ALA A 846 -16.09 -21.15 29.41
CA ALA A 846 -14.81 -21.11 28.68
C ALA A 846 -14.87 -20.22 27.43
N ARG A 847 -15.92 -20.37 26.61
CA ARG A 847 -16.14 -19.58 25.38
C ARG A 847 -16.46 -18.12 25.67
N ALA A 848 -17.16 -17.84 26.76
CA ALA A 848 -17.51 -16.48 27.16
C ALA A 848 -16.29 -15.72 27.70
N LEU A 849 -15.48 -16.36 28.56
CA LEU A 849 -14.28 -15.76 29.13
C LEU A 849 -13.25 -15.33 28.07
N VAL A 850 -13.05 -16.11 27.01
CA VAL A 850 -12.11 -15.78 25.92
C VAL A 850 -12.67 -14.71 24.97
N ASN A 851 -13.99 -14.54 24.88
CA ASN A 851 -14.62 -13.62 23.93
C ASN A 851 -14.62 -12.16 24.43
N SER A 852 -13.67 -11.36 23.92
CA SER A 852 -13.47 -9.96 24.33
C SER A 852 -14.68 -9.03 24.13
N GLN A 853 -15.62 -9.36 23.23
CA GLN A 853 -16.87 -8.60 23.09
C GLN A 853 -17.87 -8.85 24.22
N ARG A 854 -17.78 -10.02 24.89
CA ARG A 854 -18.68 -10.40 26.00
C ARG A 854 -18.15 -10.00 27.36
N GLN A 855 -16.82 -9.87 27.52
CA GLN A 855 -16.13 -9.56 28.79
C GLN A 855 -16.61 -8.28 29.52
N SER A 856 -17.21 -7.31 28.81
CA SER A 856 -17.84 -6.13 29.44
C SER A 856 -19.15 -6.44 30.16
N ASN A 857 -19.88 -7.47 29.70
CA ASN A 857 -21.21 -7.83 30.18
C ASN A 857 -21.14 -8.93 31.24
N LEU A 858 -20.10 -9.78 31.18
CA LEU A 858 -19.82 -10.83 32.18
C LEU A 858 -19.56 -10.21 33.55
N VAL A 859 -20.45 -10.50 34.50
CA VAL A 859 -20.39 -10.06 35.90
C VAL A 859 -19.78 -11.16 36.76
N LEU A 860 -18.95 -10.76 37.72
CA LEU A 860 -18.33 -11.65 38.70
C LEU A 860 -18.97 -11.44 40.06
N GLU A 861 -19.56 -12.49 40.63
CA GLU A 861 -20.16 -12.49 41.96
C GLU A 861 -19.47 -13.55 42.84
N PRO A 862 -19.03 -13.22 44.07
CA PRO A 862 -18.48 -14.22 44.99
C PRO A 862 -19.61 -15.14 45.49
N GLN A 863 -19.34 -16.44 45.54
CA GLN A 863 -20.34 -17.40 46.03
C GLN A 863 -20.46 -17.32 47.56
N VAL A 864 -21.69 -17.22 48.07
CA VAL A 864 -21.98 -17.16 49.51
C VAL A 864 -22.08 -18.57 50.07
N GLU A 865 -21.26 -18.89 51.07
CA GLU A 865 -21.30 -20.15 51.81
C GLU A 865 -22.27 -20.04 53.00
N PHE A 866 -23.26 -20.93 53.07
CA PHE A 866 -24.28 -20.96 54.12
C PHE A 866 -23.98 -22.07 55.14
N SER A 867 -24.30 -21.86 56.42
CA SER A 867 -24.10 -22.88 57.45
C SER A 867 -25.13 -24.01 57.34
N SER A 868 -24.74 -25.21 57.79
CA SER A 868 -25.64 -26.37 57.85
C SER A 868 -26.84 -26.16 58.80
N SER A 869 -26.74 -25.26 59.78
CA SER A 869 -27.85 -24.88 60.64
C SER A 869 -28.90 -24.02 59.92
N GLN A 870 -28.49 -23.09 59.05
CA GLN A 870 -29.42 -22.26 58.26
C GLN A 870 -30.23 -23.11 57.26
N VAL A 871 -29.57 -24.06 56.60
CA VAL A 871 -30.23 -25.00 55.67
C VAL A 871 -31.25 -25.89 56.39
N ARG A 872 -30.99 -26.25 57.66
CA ARG A 872 -31.95 -27.01 58.47
C ARG A 872 -33.16 -26.17 58.87
N HIS A 873 -32.95 -24.95 59.38
CA HIS A 873 -34.04 -24.05 59.81
C HIS A 873 -35.04 -23.81 58.67
N LEU A 874 -34.55 -23.51 57.46
CA LEU A 874 -35.39 -23.30 56.29
C LEU A 874 -36.19 -24.57 55.90
N LYS A 875 -35.63 -25.77 56.13
CA LYS A 875 -36.34 -27.03 55.85
C LYS A 875 -37.46 -27.30 56.84
N GLU A 876 -37.26 -27.00 58.12
CA GLU A 876 -38.28 -27.14 59.17
C GLU A 876 -39.43 -26.15 58.91
N PHE A 877 -39.14 -24.88 58.61
CA PHE A 877 -40.14 -23.89 58.16
C PHE A 877 -40.92 -24.32 56.90
N TYR A 878 -40.22 -24.85 55.88
CA TYR A 878 -40.87 -25.29 54.64
C TYR A 878 -41.87 -26.42 54.90
N GLU A 879 -41.51 -27.36 55.77
CA GLU A 879 -42.36 -28.49 56.16
C GLU A 879 -43.63 -28.02 56.91
N ASP A 880 -43.52 -27.09 57.86
CA ASP A 880 -44.67 -26.58 58.61
C ASP A 880 -45.53 -25.57 57.81
N PHE A 881 -44.91 -24.68 57.02
CA PHE A 881 -45.66 -23.70 56.23
C PHE A 881 -46.36 -24.32 55.02
N PHE A 882 -45.74 -25.25 54.28
CA PHE A 882 -46.35 -25.88 53.09
C PHE A 882 -46.97 -27.27 53.33
N ALA A 883 -46.82 -27.85 54.53
CA ALA A 883 -47.29 -29.19 54.89
C ALA A 883 -46.76 -30.31 53.94
N LYS A 884 -45.53 -30.14 53.45
CA LYS A 884 -44.85 -31.05 52.51
C LYS A 884 -43.34 -31.11 52.82
N PRO A 885 -42.69 -32.28 52.73
CA PRO A 885 -41.24 -32.39 52.87
C PRO A 885 -40.50 -31.67 51.74
N ALA A 886 -39.39 -30.98 52.08
CA ALA A 886 -38.55 -30.35 51.08
C ALA A 886 -37.72 -31.38 50.29
N SER A 887 -37.71 -31.25 48.96
CA SER A 887 -37.07 -32.18 48.03
C SER A 887 -35.55 -32.05 48.04
N ASN A 888 -35.05 -30.82 48.17
CA ASN A 888 -33.63 -30.50 48.09
C ASN A 888 -32.98 -30.39 49.48
N ASN A 889 -31.68 -30.69 49.55
CA ASN A 889 -30.85 -30.55 50.75
C ASN A 889 -29.67 -29.58 50.55
N GLU A 890 -29.55 -28.95 49.37
CA GLU A 890 -28.54 -27.93 49.07
C GLU A 890 -29.14 -26.53 49.27
N ALA A 891 -28.41 -25.64 49.95
CA ALA A 891 -28.88 -24.30 50.36
C ALA A 891 -29.56 -23.51 49.23
N LYS A 892 -28.89 -23.39 48.07
CA LYS A 892 -29.38 -22.63 46.91
C LYS A 892 -30.61 -23.27 46.27
N ALA A 893 -30.68 -24.61 46.24
CA ALA A 893 -31.82 -25.33 45.70
C ALA A 893 -33.04 -25.26 46.63
N LEU A 894 -32.84 -25.42 47.94
CA LEU A 894 -33.89 -25.32 48.97
C LEU A 894 -34.51 -23.91 49.04
N GLY A 895 -33.69 -22.86 48.95
CA GLY A 895 -34.18 -21.48 48.91
C GLY A 895 -35.00 -21.16 47.65
N ASN A 896 -34.62 -21.73 46.49
CA ASN A 896 -35.41 -21.61 45.27
C ASN A 896 -36.71 -22.44 45.33
N GLU A 897 -36.67 -23.67 45.86
CA GLU A 897 -37.86 -24.51 46.09
C GLU A 897 -38.87 -23.80 47.00
N THR A 898 -38.40 -23.12 48.05
CA THR A 898 -39.23 -22.28 48.93
C THR A 898 -39.86 -21.10 48.17
N ILE A 899 -39.08 -20.39 47.35
CA ILE A 899 -39.57 -19.28 46.52
C ILE A 899 -40.65 -19.73 45.53
N ASP A 900 -40.45 -20.88 44.88
CA ASP A 900 -41.40 -21.40 43.89
C ASP A 900 -42.69 -21.92 44.54
N ALA A 901 -42.61 -22.55 45.72
CA ALA A 901 -43.80 -22.88 46.52
C ALA A 901 -44.61 -21.63 46.94
N PHE A 902 -43.93 -20.51 47.27
CA PHE A 902 -44.59 -19.22 47.49
C PHE A 902 -45.19 -18.62 46.21
N LYS A 903 -44.63 -18.88 45.02
CA LYS A 903 -45.22 -18.45 43.73
C LYS A 903 -46.49 -19.24 43.40
N GLU A 904 -46.49 -20.56 43.61
CA GLU A 904 -47.69 -21.40 43.42
C GLU A 904 -48.82 -20.92 44.34
N MET A 905 -48.55 -20.77 45.64
CA MET A 905 -49.53 -20.26 46.60
C MET A 905 -50.00 -18.84 46.25
N LEU A 906 -49.11 -17.95 45.78
CA LEU A 906 -49.51 -16.62 45.32
C LEU A 906 -50.44 -16.67 44.11
N GLN A 907 -50.18 -17.57 43.16
CA GLN A 907 -50.99 -17.72 41.96
C GLN A 907 -52.42 -18.19 42.28
N ASP A 908 -52.57 -19.15 43.22
CA ASP A 908 -53.88 -19.58 43.70
C ASP A 908 -54.62 -18.44 44.43
N LEU A 909 -53.92 -17.72 45.32
CA LEU A 909 -54.51 -16.61 46.08
C LEU A 909 -54.90 -15.42 45.20
N GLU A 910 -54.07 -15.03 44.23
CA GLU A 910 -54.43 -14.00 43.23
C GLU A 910 -55.57 -14.47 42.32
N GLY A 911 -55.59 -15.76 41.95
CA GLY A 911 -56.67 -16.40 41.20
C GLY A 911 -58.02 -16.40 41.95
N TRP A 912 -58.00 -16.42 43.28
CA TRP A 912 -59.19 -16.26 44.12
C TRP A 912 -59.54 -14.79 44.36
N TYR A 913 -58.57 -13.93 44.62
CA TYR A 913 -58.79 -12.49 44.76
C TYR A 913 -59.41 -11.87 43.50
N ALA A 914 -59.03 -12.34 42.30
CA ALA A 914 -59.67 -11.98 41.05
C ALA A 914 -61.19 -12.32 40.99
N GLN A 915 -61.65 -13.27 41.82
CA GLN A 915 -63.06 -13.65 41.96
C GLN A 915 -63.79 -12.86 43.07
N ALA A 916 -63.17 -11.85 43.70
CA ALA A 916 -63.80 -11.02 44.74
C ALA A 916 -65.08 -10.29 44.25
N ALA A 917 -65.18 -10.01 42.95
CA ALA A 917 -66.41 -9.46 42.35
C ALA A 917 -67.62 -10.42 42.38
N ARG A 918 -67.39 -11.72 42.59
CA ARG A 918 -68.42 -12.77 42.76
C ARG A 918 -68.59 -13.17 44.23
N TYR A 919 -67.47 -13.23 44.97
CA TYR A 919 -67.37 -13.64 46.37
C TYR A 919 -66.71 -12.51 47.20
N PRO A 920 -67.46 -11.51 47.72
CA PRO A 920 -66.89 -10.29 48.30
C PRO A 920 -65.89 -10.52 49.46
N PHE A 921 -66.03 -11.61 50.21
CA PHE A 921 -65.11 -11.97 51.29
C PHE A 921 -63.68 -12.29 50.84
N LEU A 922 -63.46 -12.63 49.56
CA LEU A 922 -62.10 -12.86 49.03
C LEU A 922 -61.25 -11.59 48.99
N SER A 923 -61.87 -10.40 49.10
CA SER A 923 -61.16 -9.14 49.32
C SER A 923 -60.28 -9.14 50.59
N ALA A 924 -60.62 -9.96 51.58
CA ALA A 924 -59.84 -10.12 52.81
C ALA A 924 -58.45 -10.74 52.59
N LEU A 925 -58.17 -11.33 51.41
CA LEU A 925 -56.87 -11.92 51.09
C LEU A 925 -55.78 -10.91 50.75
N ASP A 926 -56.09 -9.65 50.41
CA ASP A 926 -55.10 -8.69 49.91
C ASP A 926 -53.88 -8.52 50.85
N PRO A 927 -54.01 -8.35 52.17
CA PRO A 927 -52.84 -8.21 53.05
C PRO A 927 -51.89 -9.42 53.01
N ALA A 928 -52.44 -10.64 52.94
CA ALA A 928 -51.65 -11.86 52.82
C ALA A 928 -51.01 -12.00 51.43
N ILE A 929 -51.73 -11.62 50.38
CA ILE A 929 -51.21 -11.55 49.01
C ILE A 929 -50.03 -10.57 48.95
N GLN A 930 -50.14 -9.36 49.53
CA GLN A 930 -49.01 -8.41 49.52
C GLN A 930 -47.78 -8.94 50.28
N GLN A 931 -47.96 -9.64 51.41
CA GLN A 931 -46.83 -10.27 52.11
C GLN A 931 -46.21 -11.43 51.32
N ILE A 932 -47.00 -12.38 50.83
CA ILE A 932 -46.50 -13.51 50.03
C ILE A 932 -45.85 -13.01 48.72
N LYS A 933 -46.37 -11.94 48.11
CA LYS A 933 -45.82 -11.26 46.92
C LYS A 933 -44.53 -10.46 47.18
N LYS A 934 -44.22 -10.17 48.45
CA LYS A 934 -42.91 -9.69 48.88
C LYS A 934 -41.94 -10.88 49.00
N LEU A 935 -42.37 -11.97 49.65
CA LEU A 935 -41.55 -13.17 49.87
C LEU A 935 -41.17 -13.88 48.56
N SER A 936 -42.11 -14.09 47.64
CA SER A 936 -41.83 -14.74 46.33
C SER A 936 -40.93 -13.91 45.38
N LYS A 937 -40.53 -12.71 45.82
CA LYS A 937 -39.55 -11.83 45.16
C LYS A 937 -38.27 -11.64 45.98
N SER A 938 -38.19 -12.16 47.20
CA SER A 938 -36.95 -12.20 47.99
C SER A 938 -35.94 -13.14 47.33
N SER A 939 -34.64 -12.94 47.59
CA SER A 939 -33.59 -13.84 47.11
C SER A 939 -33.55 -15.14 47.92
N TYR A 940 -33.04 -16.22 47.33
CA TYR A 940 -32.88 -17.51 48.02
C TYR A 940 -31.99 -17.39 49.28
N ALA A 941 -31.08 -16.40 49.30
CA ALA A 941 -30.22 -16.11 50.44
C ALA A 941 -31.02 -15.56 51.64
N TRP A 942 -32.00 -14.68 51.40
CA TRP A 942 -32.82 -14.06 52.45
C TRP A 942 -33.54 -15.10 53.32
N PHE A 943 -34.03 -16.18 52.71
CA PHE A 943 -34.66 -17.30 53.41
C PHE A 943 -33.70 -18.11 54.29
N LEU A 944 -32.38 -17.93 54.13
CA LEU A 944 -31.32 -18.57 54.92
C LEU A 944 -30.66 -17.61 55.92
N THR A 945 -30.72 -16.29 55.70
CA THR A 945 -30.05 -15.28 56.54
C THR A 945 -30.98 -14.42 57.41
N ASP A 946 -32.20 -14.15 56.94
CA ASP A 946 -33.07 -13.10 57.49
C ASP A 946 -34.47 -13.62 57.91
N LEU A 947 -34.80 -14.88 57.59
CA LEU A 947 -35.98 -15.57 58.11
C LEU A 947 -35.73 -15.93 59.59
N ASN A 948 -36.30 -15.14 60.50
CA ASN A 948 -36.26 -15.38 61.94
C ASN A 948 -37.62 -15.83 62.50
N GLU A 949 -37.59 -16.37 63.71
CA GLU A 949 -38.77 -16.88 64.44
C GLU A 949 -39.95 -15.89 64.42
N ASP A 950 -39.73 -14.59 64.65
CA ASP A 950 -40.81 -13.57 64.65
C ASP A 950 -41.58 -13.49 63.31
N ILE A 951 -40.88 -13.60 62.17
CA ILE A 951 -41.48 -13.50 60.83
C ILE A 951 -42.21 -14.81 60.47
N GLU A 952 -41.60 -15.94 60.79
CA GLU A 952 -42.21 -17.27 60.65
C GLU A 952 -43.52 -17.35 61.45
N ASP A 953 -43.50 -16.87 62.69
CA ASP A 953 -44.64 -16.85 63.60
C ASP A 953 -45.74 -15.85 63.13
N GLU A 954 -45.42 -14.78 62.40
CA GLU A 954 -46.43 -13.93 61.72
C GLU A 954 -47.08 -14.64 60.53
N LEU A 955 -46.28 -15.29 59.68
CA LEU A 955 -46.74 -15.97 58.48
C LEU A 955 -47.65 -17.17 58.79
N LEU A 956 -47.29 -17.98 59.80
CA LEU A 956 -48.12 -19.10 60.27
C LEU A 956 -49.49 -18.63 60.79
N LYS A 957 -49.54 -17.51 61.53
CA LYS A 957 -50.82 -16.92 61.99
C LYS A 957 -51.70 -16.46 60.82
N ILE A 958 -51.11 -15.90 59.77
CA ILE A 958 -51.83 -15.48 58.55
C ILE A 958 -52.35 -16.71 57.78
N LYS A 959 -51.56 -17.79 57.71
CA LYS A 959 -51.99 -19.07 57.14
C LYS A 959 -53.23 -19.62 57.87
N GLU A 960 -53.14 -19.83 59.18
CA GLU A 960 -54.22 -20.44 59.98
C GLU A 960 -55.51 -19.59 60.04
N GLN A 961 -55.40 -18.27 60.18
CA GLN A 961 -56.56 -17.41 60.49
C GLN A 961 -57.28 -16.85 59.25
N LEU A 962 -56.65 -16.94 58.08
CA LEU A 962 -57.12 -16.31 56.84
C LEU A 962 -57.04 -17.24 55.63
N ILE A 963 -55.86 -17.80 55.33
CA ILE A 963 -55.64 -18.60 54.11
C ILE A 963 -56.39 -19.93 54.21
N ASP A 964 -56.12 -20.74 55.22
CA ASP A 964 -56.70 -22.08 55.36
C ASP A 964 -58.24 -22.07 55.48
N PRO A 965 -58.88 -21.14 56.22
CA PRO A 965 -60.34 -21.01 56.24
C PRO A 965 -60.94 -20.67 54.88
N ILE A 966 -60.29 -19.82 54.08
CA ILE A 966 -60.75 -19.43 52.75
C ILE A 966 -60.48 -20.55 51.72
N TYR A 967 -59.34 -21.24 51.83
CA TYR A 967 -59.01 -22.44 51.05
C TYR A 967 -60.08 -23.52 51.23
N ASN A 968 -60.43 -23.83 52.48
CA ASN A 968 -61.47 -24.80 52.80
C ASN A 968 -62.88 -24.36 52.35
N PHE A 969 -63.18 -23.06 52.34
CA PHE A 969 -64.44 -22.55 51.78
C PHE A 969 -64.49 -22.71 50.25
N MET A 970 -63.43 -22.29 49.55
CA MET A 970 -63.37 -22.21 48.08
C MET A 970 -63.21 -23.56 47.37
N ASN A 971 -62.63 -24.54 48.06
CA ASN A 971 -62.47 -25.92 47.59
C ASN A 971 -63.49 -26.90 48.24
N GLY A 972 -64.38 -26.40 49.10
CA GLY A 972 -65.38 -27.19 49.83
C GLY A 972 -66.84 -26.90 49.41
N SER A 973 -67.77 -27.70 49.94
CA SER A 973 -69.22 -27.58 49.66
C SER A 973 -69.87 -26.29 50.16
N GLN A 974 -69.13 -25.44 50.88
CA GLN A 974 -69.57 -24.11 51.29
C GLN A 974 -69.72 -23.17 50.08
N ARG A 975 -68.78 -23.24 49.11
CA ARG A 975 -68.87 -22.53 47.83
C ARG A 975 -70.09 -22.95 47.01
N GLU A 976 -70.40 -24.25 46.96
CA GLU A 976 -71.59 -24.75 46.27
C GLU A 976 -72.88 -24.15 46.85
N ILE A 977 -72.98 -24.00 48.18
CA ILE A 977 -74.13 -23.36 48.82
C ILE A 977 -74.20 -21.89 48.43
N TYR A 978 -73.08 -21.17 48.42
CA TYR A 978 -73.02 -19.77 48.01
C TYR A 978 -73.50 -19.59 46.55
N ASP A 979 -72.92 -20.36 45.63
CA ASP A 979 -73.22 -20.28 44.20
C ASP A 979 -74.66 -20.68 43.87
N ASN A 980 -75.19 -21.73 44.50
CA ASN A 980 -76.60 -22.11 44.38
C ASN A 980 -77.57 -21.05 44.94
N THR A 981 -77.13 -20.23 45.89
CA THR A 981 -77.94 -19.10 46.41
C THR A 981 -77.90 -17.92 45.43
N GLN A 982 -76.70 -17.53 44.99
CA GLN A 982 -76.49 -16.40 44.09
C GLN A 982 -77.16 -16.61 42.71
N ASN A 983 -77.07 -17.83 42.16
CA ASN A 983 -77.75 -18.19 40.91
C ASN A 983 -79.27 -18.18 41.08
N PHE A 984 -79.82 -18.72 42.18
CA PHE A 984 -81.27 -18.72 42.40
C PHE A 984 -81.85 -17.30 42.52
N LEU A 985 -81.16 -16.39 43.23
CA LEU A 985 -81.56 -14.99 43.32
C LEU A 985 -81.57 -14.30 41.95
N LYS A 986 -80.62 -14.65 41.07
CA LYS A 986 -80.56 -14.13 39.70
C LYS A 986 -81.66 -14.70 38.81
N ASP A 987 -81.80 -16.02 38.79
CA ASP A 987 -82.71 -16.77 37.90
C ASP A 987 -84.19 -16.52 38.24
N GLN A 988 -84.53 -16.23 39.49
CA GLN A 988 -85.90 -15.96 39.95
C GLN A 988 -86.18 -14.48 40.23
N SER A 989 -85.25 -13.58 39.89
CA SER A 989 -85.38 -12.13 40.08
C SER A 989 -86.71 -11.54 39.61
N ALA A 990 -87.20 -11.93 38.43
CA ALA A 990 -88.49 -11.49 37.89
C ALA A 990 -89.73 -12.14 38.55
N ASN A 991 -89.56 -13.25 39.29
CA ASN A 991 -90.63 -13.84 40.11
C ASN A 991 -90.71 -13.17 41.50
N PHE A 992 -89.67 -12.46 41.96
CA PHE A 992 -89.66 -11.72 43.23
C PHE A 992 -90.53 -10.44 43.24
N ASP A 993 -91.12 -10.06 42.10
CA ASP A 993 -92.18 -9.05 42.05
C ASP A 993 -93.56 -9.60 42.46
N TYR A 994 -93.71 -10.93 42.53
CA TYR A 994 -94.95 -11.61 42.85
C TYR A 994 -94.96 -12.24 44.26
N ILE A 995 -93.92 -12.01 45.07
CA ILE A 995 -93.80 -12.50 46.46
C ILE A 995 -93.20 -11.44 47.41
N GLU A 996 -93.30 -11.69 48.72
CA GLU A 996 -92.75 -10.80 49.76
C GLU A 996 -91.21 -10.71 49.72
N ARG A 997 -90.69 -9.54 49.34
CA ARG A 997 -89.24 -9.30 49.14
C ARG A 997 -88.35 -9.33 50.41
N GLU A 998 -88.90 -9.42 51.61
CA GLU A 998 -88.10 -9.24 52.84
C GLU A 998 -87.12 -10.41 53.08
N GLN A 999 -87.51 -11.65 52.80
CA GLN A 999 -86.60 -12.80 52.88
C GLN A 999 -85.50 -12.76 51.79
N VAL A 1000 -85.78 -12.12 50.64
CA VAL A 1000 -84.81 -11.91 49.56
C VAL A 1000 -83.68 -10.99 50.04
N ARG A 1001 -84.03 -9.86 50.67
CA ARG A 1001 -83.07 -8.88 51.22
C ARG A 1001 -82.13 -9.47 52.26
N VAL A 1002 -82.64 -10.33 53.15
CA VAL A 1002 -81.82 -10.99 54.18
C VAL A 1002 -80.81 -11.94 53.55
N LEU A 1003 -81.18 -12.66 52.47
CA LEU A 1003 -80.25 -13.48 51.69
C LEU A 1003 -79.21 -12.64 50.95
N GLU A 1004 -79.62 -11.55 50.29
CA GLU A 1004 -78.71 -10.62 49.60
C GLU A 1004 -77.71 -9.98 50.58
N ALA A 1005 -78.16 -9.54 51.75
CA ALA A 1005 -77.28 -9.00 52.80
C ALA A 1005 -76.30 -10.06 53.32
N SER A 1006 -76.76 -11.32 53.49
CA SER A 1006 -75.92 -12.42 53.97
C SER A 1006 -74.81 -12.80 53.00
N LEU A 1007 -75.06 -12.80 51.68
CA LEU A 1007 -74.04 -13.10 50.67
C LEU A 1007 -72.97 -12.01 50.54
N ASN A 1008 -73.30 -10.76 50.87
CA ASN A 1008 -72.37 -9.63 50.85
C ASN A 1008 -71.52 -9.48 52.13
N ASP A 1009 -71.69 -10.37 53.12
CA ASP A 1009 -70.89 -10.37 54.35
C ASP A 1009 -69.45 -10.83 54.09
N THR A 1010 -68.47 -9.93 54.27
CA THR A 1010 -67.03 -10.21 54.08
C THR A 1010 -66.45 -11.21 55.08
N SER A 1011 -67.25 -11.69 56.06
CA SER A 1011 -66.91 -12.72 57.03
C SER A 1011 -67.73 -14.01 56.89
N ILE A 1012 -68.47 -14.20 55.80
CA ILE A 1012 -69.34 -15.39 55.58
C ILE A 1012 -68.62 -16.74 55.69
N TYR A 1013 -67.31 -16.78 55.41
CA TYR A 1013 -66.48 -17.98 55.56
C TYR A 1013 -66.17 -18.37 57.01
N LYS A 1014 -66.52 -17.53 58.00
CA LYS A 1014 -66.29 -17.80 59.43
C LYS A 1014 -67.55 -18.37 60.09
N GLY A 1015 -67.42 -19.58 60.64
CA GLY A 1015 -68.47 -20.23 61.42
C GLY A 1015 -69.64 -20.79 60.58
N SER A 1016 -70.84 -20.82 61.15
CA SER A 1016 -72.01 -21.49 60.58
C SER A 1016 -72.88 -20.62 59.64
N LYS A 1017 -72.44 -19.40 59.31
CA LYS A 1017 -73.22 -18.42 58.50
C LYS A 1017 -73.74 -19.01 57.18
N ILE A 1018 -72.89 -19.70 56.43
CA ILE A 1018 -73.25 -20.34 55.16
C ILE A 1018 -74.32 -21.44 55.30
N GLN A 1019 -74.44 -22.09 56.47
CA GLN A 1019 -75.53 -23.05 56.73
C GLN A 1019 -76.88 -22.35 56.96
N GLN A 1020 -76.89 -21.15 57.56
CA GLN A 1020 -78.11 -20.35 57.73
C GLN A 1020 -78.64 -19.88 56.36
N VAL A 1021 -77.75 -19.46 55.46
CA VAL A 1021 -78.07 -19.13 54.06
C VAL A 1021 -78.76 -20.31 53.35
N LYS A 1022 -78.29 -21.54 53.54
CA LYS A 1022 -78.91 -22.76 52.97
C LYS A 1022 -80.36 -22.97 53.42
N VAL A 1023 -80.68 -22.67 54.68
CA VAL A 1023 -82.05 -22.81 55.23
C VAL A 1023 -82.97 -21.73 54.67
N LEU A 1024 -82.51 -20.48 54.60
CA LEU A 1024 -83.27 -19.37 54.03
C LEU A 1024 -83.55 -19.57 52.53
N LEU A 1025 -82.57 -20.09 51.77
CA LEU A 1025 -82.73 -20.43 50.35
C LEU A 1025 -83.83 -21.47 50.11
N ALA A 1026 -83.98 -22.46 50.99
CA ALA A 1026 -85.04 -23.47 50.89
C ALA A 1026 -86.43 -22.83 51.05
N SER A 1027 -86.64 -22.06 52.12
CA SER A 1027 -87.92 -21.38 52.37
C SER A 1027 -88.32 -20.40 51.26
N LEU A 1028 -87.35 -19.76 50.58
CA LEU A 1028 -87.64 -18.86 49.46
C LEU A 1028 -87.98 -19.63 48.17
N LYS A 1029 -87.40 -20.82 47.96
CA LYS A 1029 -87.72 -21.69 46.80
C LYS A 1029 -89.17 -22.13 46.82
N ASP A 1030 -89.68 -22.53 47.98
CA ASP A 1030 -91.06 -23.01 48.12
C ASP A 1030 -92.06 -21.90 47.78
N LYS A 1031 -91.91 -20.69 48.36
CA LYS A 1031 -92.75 -19.51 48.06
C LYS A 1031 -92.79 -19.14 46.56
N VAL A 1032 -91.68 -19.26 45.84
CA VAL A 1032 -91.62 -18.97 44.40
C VAL A 1032 -92.34 -20.04 43.57
N ASN A 1033 -92.23 -21.31 43.97
CA ASN A 1033 -92.95 -22.41 43.31
C ASN A 1033 -94.46 -22.26 43.46
N ASP A 1034 -94.95 -21.90 44.66
CA ASP A 1034 -96.39 -21.71 44.92
C ASP A 1034 -97.00 -20.64 44.01
N ALA A 1035 -96.38 -19.44 43.96
CA ALA A 1035 -96.83 -18.35 43.09
C ALA A 1035 -96.77 -18.69 41.59
N LEU A 1036 -95.77 -19.49 41.18
CA LEU A 1036 -95.66 -19.97 39.80
C LEU A 1036 -96.78 -20.95 39.41
N GLN A 1037 -97.19 -21.84 40.32
CA GLN A 1037 -98.29 -22.78 40.07
C GLN A 1037 -99.64 -22.05 39.97
N GLU A 1038 -99.88 -21.02 40.79
CA GLU A 1038 -101.10 -20.22 40.71
C GLU A 1038 -101.25 -19.54 39.33
N ALA A 1039 -100.20 -18.85 38.86
CA ALA A 1039 -100.21 -18.17 37.55
C ALA A 1039 -100.40 -19.15 36.37
N ARG A 1040 -99.83 -20.34 36.45
CA ARG A 1040 -100.03 -21.42 35.46
C ARG A 1040 -101.48 -21.90 35.44
N SER A 1041 -102.08 -22.15 36.62
CA SER A 1041 -103.46 -22.60 36.74
C SER A 1041 -104.44 -21.61 36.10
N GLN A 1042 -104.32 -20.32 36.44
CA GLN A 1042 -105.16 -19.25 35.87
C GLN A 1042 -105.02 -19.18 34.34
N SER A 1043 -103.78 -19.24 33.82
CA SER A 1043 -103.52 -19.15 32.38
C SER A 1043 -104.03 -20.36 31.58
N ILE A 1044 -103.93 -21.56 32.14
CA ILE A 1044 -104.42 -22.79 31.50
C ILE A 1044 -105.95 -22.83 31.49
N GLU A 1045 -106.61 -22.28 32.52
CA GLU A 1045 -108.06 -22.15 32.53
C GLU A 1045 -108.56 -21.21 31.42
N ALA A 1046 -107.95 -20.03 31.28
CA ALA A 1046 -108.29 -19.07 30.22
C ALA A 1046 -108.16 -19.69 28.81
N LEU A 1047 -107.04 -20.38 28.52
CA LEU A 1047 -106.82 -21.04 27.22
C LEU A 1047 -107.88 -22.12 26.91
N LYS A 1048 -108.32 -22.88 27.94
CA LYS A 1048 -109.38 -23.89 27.77
C LYS A 1048 -110.75 -23.27 27.49
N GLN A 1049 -111.08 -22.15 28.14
CA GLN A 1049 -112.32 -21.43 27.85
C GLN A 1049 -112.34 -20.91 26.40
N MET A 1050 -111.22 -20.37 25.90
CA MET A 1050 -111.07 -19.97 24.49
C MET A 1050 -111.23 -21.17 23.53
N GLN A 1051 -110.62 -22.30 23.86
CA GLN A 1051 -110.69 -23.52 23.04
C GLN A 1051 -112.14 -24.00 22.87
N SER A 1052 -112.93 -24.04 23.96
CA SER A 1052 -114.36 -24.40 23.90
C SER A 1052 -115.14 -23.50 22.95
N ARG A 1053 -114.97 -22.16 23.05
CA ARG A 1053 -115.63 -21.19 22.16
C ARG A 1053 -115.33 -21.43 20.68
N MET A 1054 -114.12 -21.88 20.34
CA MET A 1054 -113.76 -22.23 18.96
C MET A 1054 -114.43 -23.54 18.52
N GLN A 1055 -114.38 -24.59 19.36
CA GLN A 1055 -114.98 -25.90 19.07
C GLN A 1055 -116.51 -25.84 18.92
N GLU A 1056 -117.16 -24.89 19.60
CA GLU A 1056 -118.60 -24.65 19.49
C GLU A 1056 -119.03 -24.05 18.14
N MET A 1057 -118.10 -23.53 17.32
CA MET A 1057 -118.44 -22.88 16.05
C MET A 1057 -118.90 -23.85 14.96
N ASP A 1058 -119.80 -23.36 14.12
CA ASP A 1058 -120.47 -24.13 13.08
C ASP A 1058 -119.52 -24.51 11.92
N GLU A 1059 -118.51 -23.68 11.64
CA GLU A 1059 -117.42 -24.03 10.72
C GLU A 1059 -116.47 -25.11 11.28
N TYR A 1060 -116.30 -25.20 12.61
CA TYR A 1060 -115.45 -26.22 13.24
C TYR A 1060 -116.04 -27.63 13.05
N LYS A 1061 -117.33 -27.77 13.40
CA LYS A 1061 -118.10 -29.02 13.35
C LYS A 1061 -118.27 -29.60 11.94
N LYS A 1062 -117.97 -28.82 10.89
CA LYS A 1062 -118.03 -29.22 9.48
C LYS A 1062 -116.67 -29.71 8.94
N LEU A 1063 -115.59 -29.56 9.70
CA LEU A 1063 -114.26 -30.04 9.34
C LEU A 1063 -114.07 -31.51 9.78
N PRO A 1064 -113.34 -32.34 9.00
CA PRO A 1064 -112.96 -33.68 9.45
C PRO A 1064 -112.03 -33.64 10.66
N ASP A 1065 -112.05 -34.69 11.49
CA ASP A 1065 -111.32 -34.82 12.76
C ASP A 1065 -109.83 -34.45 12.65
N ILE A 1066 -109.18 -34.81 11.54
CA ILE A 1066 -107.77 -34.48 11.25
C ILE A 1066 -107.53 -32.95 11.21
N ARG A 1067 -108.50 -32.18 10.69
CA ARG A 1067 -108.45 -30.71 10.63
C ARG A 1067 -108.91 -30.06 11.93
N GLN A 1068 -109.81 -30.69 12.68
CA GLN A 1068 -110.14 -30.28 14.05
C GLN A 1068 -108.88 -30.37 14.94
N ALA A 1069 -108.19 -31.52 14.94
CA ALA A 1069 -106.91 -31.68 15.64
C ALA A 1069 -105.82 -30.66 15.19
N GLU A 1070 -105.81 -30.25 13.92
CA GLU A 1070 -104.90 -29.21 13.39
C GLU A 1070 -105.23 -27.76 13.82
N LEU A 1071 -106.38 -27.56 14.47
CA LEU A 1071 -106.84 -26.30 15.06
C LEU A 1071 -106.79 -26.34 16.60
N ASP A 1072 -106.95 -27.52 17.22
CA ASP A 1072 -106.76 -27.74 18.66
C ASP A 1072 -105.29 -27.79 19.08
N ALA A 1073 -104.40 -28.39 18.27
CA ALA A 1073 -102.99 -28.58 18.63
C ALA A 1073 -102.24 -27.31 19.08
N PRO A 1074 -102.49 -26.09 18.54
CA PRO A 1074 -101.92 -24.84 19.05
C PRO A 1074 -102.27 -24.51 20.51
N TYR A 1075 -103.46 -24.89 21.00
CA TYR A 1075 -103.84 -24.70 22.41
C TYR A 1075 -103.07 -25.67 23.30
N THR A 1076 -103.03 -26.95 22.93
CA THR A 1076 -102.25 -27.97 23.65
C THR A 1076 -100.77 -27.56 23.73
N GLN A 1077 -100.16 -27.21 22.60
CA GLN A 1077 -98.77 -26.73 22.55
C GLN A 1077 -98.52 -25.46 23.37
N LEU A 1078 -99.53 -24.62 23.62
CA LEU A 1078 -99.39 -23.43 24.47
C LEU A 1078 -99.58 -23.76 25.95
N ILE A 1079 -100.51 -24.66 26.29
CA ILE A 1079 -100.69 -25.20 27.64
C ILE A 1079 -99.43 -25.95 28.09
N ASP A 1080 -98.85 -26.80 27.23
CA ASP A 1080 -97.57 -27.48 27.48
C ASP A 1080 -96.46 -26.45 27.76
N LYS A 1081 -96.35 -25.43 26.90
CA LYS A 1081 -95.38 -24.33 27.06
C LYS A 1081 -95.60 -23.46 28.31
N VAL A 1082 -96.82 -23.39 28.86
CA VAL A 1082 -97.10 -22.72 30.14
C VAL A 1082 -96.69 -23.61 31.32
N ASN A 1083 -96.87 -24.93 31.20
CA ASN A 1083 -96.38 -25.91 32.18
C ASN A 1083 -94.84 -26.06 32.19
N GLU A 1084 -94.15 -25.74 31.09
CA GLU A 1084 -92.69 -25.66 31.02
C GLU A 1084 -92.12 -24.33 31.54
N GLU A 1085 -92.81 -23.22 31.32
CA GLU A 1085 -92.28 -21.86 31.55
C GLU A 1085 -92.09 -21.54 33.04
N LYS A 1086 -90.94 -20.94 33.39
CA LYS A 1086 -90.50 -20.73 34.79
C LYS A 1086 -90.72 -19.31 35.30
N LEU A 1087 -91.12 -18.38 34.42
CA LEU A 1087 -91.29 -16.96 34.75
C LEU A 1087 -92.77 -16.57 34.65
N ILE A 1088 -93.32 -16.07 35.75
CA ILE A 1088 -94.74 -15.67 35.88
C ILE A 1088 -95.10 -14.62 34.81
N ALA A 1089 -94.23 -13.63 34.60
CA ALA A 1089 -94.40 -12.60 33.58
C ALA A 1089 -94.50 -13.16 32.15
N VAL A 1090 -93.74 -14.21 31.82
CA VAL A 1090 -93.72 -14.81 30.47
C VAL A 1090 -94.93 -15.71 30.23
N ILE A 1091 -95.44 -16.38 31.26
CA ILE A 1091 -96.71 -17.10 31.21
C ILE A 1091 -97.85 -16.13 30.84
N ASN A 1092 -97.94 -15.01 31.57
CA ASN A 1092 -99.00 -14.02 31.39
C ASN A 1092 -98.93 -13.31 30.02
N ASP A 1093 -97.73 -12.98 29.53
CA ASP A 1093 -97.57 -12.34 28.20
C ASP A 1093 -97.87 -13.32 27.05
N ARG A 1094 -97.50 -14.60 27.18
CA ARG A 1094 -97.84 -15.65 26.19
C ARG A 1094 -99.35 -15.88 26.07
N LEU A 1095 -100.07 -15.91 27.19
CA LEU A 1095 -101.53 -15.95 27.22
C LEU A 1095 -102.10 -14.76 26.44
N ARG A 1096 -101.70 -13.55 26.85
CA ARG A 1096 -102.17 -12.29 26.25
C ARG A 1096 -101.90 -12.21 24.75
N TYR A 1097 -100.71 -12.61 24.29
CA TYR A 1097 -100.37 -12.64 22.86
C TYR A 1097 -101.28 -13.59 22.06
N PHE A 1098 -101.66 -14.73 22.66
CA PHE A 1098 -102.54 -15.70 22.02
C PHE A 1098 -103.98 -15.18 21.90
N GLU A 1099 -104.51 -14.51 22.94
CA GLU A 1099 -105.77 -13.75 22.90
C GLU A 1099 -105.76 -12.67 21.82
N ASP A 1100 -104.64 -11.96 21.69
CA ASP A 1100 -104.52 -10.76 20.87
C ASP A 1100 -104.37 -11.02 19.35
N LYS A 1101 -103.81 -12.18 18.98
CA LYS A 1101 -103.39 -12.55 17.61
C LYS A 1101 -103.49 -14.04 17.28
N GLY A 1102 -103.16 -14.92 18.22
CA GLY A 1102 -103.16 -16.37 18.01
C GLY A 1102 -104.55 -16.88 17.62
N TYR A 1103 -105.54 -16.60 18.47
CA TYR A 1103 -106.94 -16.97 18.29
C TYR A 1103 -107.53 -16.47 16.96
N ALA A 1104 -107.30 -15.20 16.59
CA ALA A 1104 -107.69 -14.63 15.30
C ALA A 1104 -107.20 -15.46 14.10
N THR A 1105 -105.95 -15.91 14.17
CA THR A 1105 -105.29 -16.65 13.10
C THR A 1105 -105.88 -18.05 12.95
N LEU A 1106 -106.27 -18.69 14.06
CA LEU A 1106 -106.92 -20.00 14.05
C LEU A 1106 -108.34 -19.92 13.47
N LEU A 1107 -109.12 -18.89 13.83
CA LEU A 1107 -110.44 -18.65 13.23
C LEU A 1107 -110.36 -18.39 11.72
N GLN A 1108 -109.37 -17.62 11.25
CA GLN A 1108 -109.12 -17.44 9.82
C GLN A 1108 -108.70 -18.75 9.12
N LYS A 1109 -107.84 -19.55 9.76
CA LYS A 1109 -107.36 -20.86 9.26
C LYS A 1109 -108.52 -21.85 9.11
N MET A 1110 -109.39 -21.94 10.13
CA MET A 1110 -110.60 -22.77 10.16
C MET A 1110 -111.52 -22.48 8.98
N VAL A 1111 -111.84 -21.21 8.72
CA VAL A 1111 -112.74 -20.82 7.62
C VAL A 1111 -112.10 -21.08 6.25
N VAL A 1112 -110.78 -20.93 6.09
CA VAL A 1112 -110.09 -21.29 4.83
C VAL A 1112 -110.07 -22.81 4.61
N MET A 1113 -109.95 -23.62 5.66
CA MET A 1113 -109.96 -25.10 5.55
C MET A 1113 -111.28 -25.67 5.03
N ALA A 1114 -112.38 -24.93 5.15
CA ALA A 1114 -113.67 -25.32 4.59
C ALA A 1114 -113.76 -25.18 3.04
N THR A 1115 -112.79 -24.56 2.36
CA THR A 1115 -112.87 -24.23 0.91
C THR A 1115 -111.53 -24.33 0.12
N PRO A 1116 -111.22 -25.47 -0.56
CA PRO A 1116 -109.94 -25.69 -1.27
C PRO A 1116 -109.95 -25.57 -2.83
N LYS A 1117 -108.76 -25.49 -3.47
CA LYS A 1117 -108.49 -25.49 -4.95
C LYS A 1117 -107.14 -26.19 -5.32
N PRO A 1118 -106.87 -26.61 -6.59
CA PRO A 1118 -105.78 -27.55 -6.97
C PRO A 1118 -104.55 -26.99 -7.78
N PRO A 1119 -103.44 -27.77 -8.02
CA PRO A 1119 -102.11 -27.28 -8.50
C PRO A 1119 -101.45 -27.98 -9.76
N PRO A 1120 -100.28 -27.49 -10.27
CA PRO A 1120 -99.46 -28.07 -11.39
C PRO A 1120 -98.00 -28.54 -11.02
N THR A 1121 -97.16 -28.95 -12.02
CA THR A 1121 -95.99 -29.90 -11.84
C THR A 1121 -94.64 -29.51 -12.57
N PRO A 1122 -93.41 -29.91 -12.10
CA PRO A 1122 -92.08 -29.45 -12.66
C PRO A 1122 -90.98 -30.53 -12.99
N ALA A 1123 -89.86 -30.13 -13.66
CA ALA A 1123 -88.58 -30.90 -13.87
C ALA A 1123 -87.44 -30.02 -14.52
N LYS A 1124 -86.11 -30.34 -14.62
CA LYS A 1124 -85.10 -31.13 -13.84
C LYS A 1124 -83.62 -30.68 -14.16
N VAL A 1125 -82.62 -31.25 -13.45
CA VAL A 1125 -81.18 -30.89 -13.23
C VAL A 1125 -80.12 -31.61 -14.15
N SER A 1126 -78.83 -31.20 -14.07
CA SER A 1126 -77.53 -31.99 -14.25
C SER A 1126 -76.96 -32.28 -15.68
N THR A 1127 -75.63 -32.41 -16.00
CA THR A 1127 -74.28 -32.22 -15.34
C THR A 1127 -73.09 -32.21 -16.36
N ASN A 1128 -71.81 -31.98 -15.94
CA ASN A 1128 -70.57 -31.87 -16.77
C ASN A 1128 -69.58 -33.09 -16.70
N ASN A 1129 -68.54 -33.11 -17.58
CA ASN A 1129 -67.34 -33.99 -17.55
C ASN A 1129 -66.08 -33.29 -18.15
N GLY A 1130 -64.86 -33.73 -17.80
CA GLY A 1130 -63.55 -33.17 -18.26
C GLY A 1130 -62.94 -33.84 -19.51
N ASP A 1131 -61.66 -33.61 -19.91
CA ASP A 1131 -60.49 -32.99 -19.23
C ASP A 1131 -59.35 -32.60 -20.23
N LYS A 1132 -58.39 -31.74 -19.80
CA LYS A 1132 -56.94 -31.60 -20.16
C LYS A 1132 -56.35 -30.24 -20.63
N SER A 1133 -55.10 -30.03 -20.17
CA SER A 1133 -53.97 -29.21 -20.71
C SER A 1133 -53.88 -27.68 -20.47
N ASP A 1134 -53.54 -27.32 -19.22
CA ASP A 1134 -52.35 -26.54 -18.79
C ASP A 1134 -52.09 -25.07 -19.26
N LYS A 1135 -52.25 -24.15 -18.28
CA LYS A 1135 -51.55 -22.85 -18.01
C LYS A 1135 -52.01 -21.52 -18.65
N ASP A 1136 -52.50 -20.65 -17.77
CA ASP A 1136 -53.03 -19.28 -17.97
C ASP A 1136 -52.04 -18.12 -17.77
N GLN A 1137 -52.45 -16.94 -18.27
CA GLN A 1137 -52.27 -15.65 -17.58
C GLN A 1137 -53.53 -14.73 -17.76
N SER A 1138 -53.92 -14.02 -16.68
CA SER A 1138 -54.58 -12.69 -16.65
C SER A 1138 -56.11 -12.46 -16.92
N GLN A 1139 -56.85 -12.05 -15.86
CA GLN A 1139 -57.77 -10.87 -15.73
C GLN A 1139 -59.22 -10.74 -16.35
N VAL A 1140 -60.22 -10.30 -15.51
CA VAL A 1140 -61.36 -9.31 -15.72
C VAL A 1140 -62.91 -9.68 -15.98
N SER A 1141 -63.79 -9.52 -14.93
CA SER A 1141 -65.24 -9.01 -14.69
C SER A 1141 -66.63 -9.31 -15.43
N ALA A 1142 -67.79 -9.40 -14.65
CA ALA A 1142 -69.29 -9.05 -14.87
C ALA A 1142 -70.43 -10.16 -15.14
N LEU A 1143 -71.83 -10.07 -15.03
CA LEU A 1143 -72.96 -9.33 -14.29
C LEU A 1143 -74.47 -9.87 -14.48
N SER A 1144 -75.52 -9.46 -13.66
CA SER A 1144 -77.07 -9.41 -13.82
C SER A 1144 -78.06 -10.66 -13.64
N GLU A 1145 -79.44 -10.67 -13.42
CA GLU A 1145 -80.46 -9.83 -12.65
C GLU A 1145 -81.88 -10.43 -12.10
N PRO A 1146 -83.05 -10.66 -12.83
CA PRO A 1146 -84.47 -10.23 -12.44
C PRO A 1146 -85.65 -11.23 -11.98
N LYS A 1147 -86.96 -10.80 -11.84
CA LYS A 1147 -88.10 -11.38 -10.95
C LYS A 1147 -89.64 -11.19 -11.39
N GLN A 1148 -90.69 -11.86 -10.78
CA GLN A 1148 -92.21 -11.62 -10.92
C GLN A 1148 -93.22 -12.06 -9.73
N VAL A 1149 -94.60 -11.94 -9.80
CA VAL A 1149 -95.60 -11.56 -8.67
C VAL A 1149 -97.02 -12.34 -8.49
N SER A 1150 -98.00 -11.94 -7.59
CA SER A 1150 -99.15 -12.69 -6.89
C SER A 1150 -100.58 -12.01 -6.55
N GLU A 1151 -101.50 -12.60 -5.70
CA GLU A 1151 -102.94 -12.18 -5.32
C GLU A 1151 -103.44 -12.38 -3.79
N PRO A 1152 -104.66 -11.93 -3.29
CA PRO A 1152 -105.03 -11.65 -1.84
C PRO A 1152 -106.16 -12.46 -1.05
N LYS A 1153 -106.54 -12.07 0.23
CA LYS A 1153 -107.47 -12.74 1.22
C LYS A 1153 -108.26 -11.82 2.24
N ASN A 1154 -109.24 -12.36 3.01
CA ASN A 1154 -110.10 -11.69 4.07
C ASN A 1154 -109.49 -11.57 5.49
N GLU A 1155 -110.03 -10.68 6.36
CA GLU A 1155 -109.46 -10.23 7.66
C GLU A 1155 -110.38 -10.38 8.92
N TYR A 1156 -109.81 -10.41 10.14
CA TYR A 1156 -110.47 -10.64 11.46
C TYR A 1156 -109.97 -9.68 12.57
N ILE A 1157 -110.79 -9.37 13.59
CA ILE A 1157 -110.44 -8.45 14.70
C ILE A 1157 -111.07 -8.85 16.07
N ASN A 1158 -110.39 -8.55 17.18
CA ASN A 1158 -110.85 -8.78 18.57
C ASN A 1158 -111.81 -7.65 19.03
N SER A 1159 -112.91 -7.97 19.72
CA SER A 1159 -113.85 -6.98 20.27
C SER A 1159 -113.19 -5.98 21.22
N ASN A 1160 -112.24 -6.41 22.05
CA ASN A 1160 -111.54 -5.56 23.01
C ASN A 1160 -110.59 -4.54 22.35
N LYS A 1161 -110.36 -4.66 21.03
CA LYS A 1161 -109.59 -3.70 20.21
C LYS A 1161 -110.48 -2.76 19.41
N ILE A 1162 -111.80 -2.94 19.44
CA ILE A 1162 -112.74 -2.03 18.80
C ILE A 1162 -113.04 -0.90 19.77
N ARG A 1163 -112.46 0.26 19.48
CA ARG A 1163 -112.66 1.47 20.27
C ARG A 1163 -114.11 1.93 20.16
N VAL A 1164 -114.83 1.81 21.28
CA VAL A 1164 -116.15 2.41 21.46
C VAL A 1164 -115.95 3.88 21.80
N ASP A 1165 -116.26 4.79 20.86
CA ASP A 1165 -116.28 6.22 21.17
C ASP A 1165 -117.59 6.55 21.93
N TYR A 1166 -117.48 6.44 23.24
CA TYR A 1166 -118.50 6.85 24.22
C TYR A 1166 -118.08 8.18 24.88
N ASP A 1167 -119.05 9.03 25.20
CA ASP A 1167 -118.83 10.43 25.60
C ASP A 1167 -118.51 10.63 27.10
N ARG A 1168 -118.35 9.56 27.88
CA ARG A 1168 -118.03 9.59 29.32
C ARG A 1168 -116.90 8.64 29.69
N ALA A 1169 -116.18 8.97 30.75
CA ALA A 1169 -115.01 8.20 31.22
C ALA A 1169 -115.37 6.97 32.09
N TRP A 1170 -116.61 6.88 32.57
CA TRP A 1170 -117.14 5.74 33.33
C TRP A 1170 -118.63 5.58 33.07
N ILE A 1171 -119.18 4.43 33.50
CA ILE A 1171 -120.59 4.07 33.40
C ILE A 1171 -121.12 3.95 34.83
N GLU A 1172 -122.08 4.79 35.23
CA GLU A 1172 -122.50 4.93 36.64
C GLU A 1172 -123.90 4.37 36.93
N ASN A 1173 -124.74 4.21 35.92
CA ASN A 1173 -126.15 3.85 36.04
C ASN A 1173 -126.65 3.13 34.77
N GLU A 1174 -127.79 2.44 34.86
CA GLU A 1174 -128.30 1.56 33.79
C GLU A 1174 -128.54 2.29 32.46
N THR A 1175 -128.91 3.57 32.49
CA THR A 1175 -129.11 4.37 31.26
C THR A 1175 -127.80 4.68 30.55
N ASP A 1176 -126.70 4.86 31.29
CA ASP A 1176 -125.36 4.92 30.71
C ASP A 1176 -124.86 3.54 30.23
N VAL A 1177 -125.26 2.43 30.88
CA VAL A 1177 -124.99 1.06 30.40
C VAL A 1177 -125.66 0.85 29.03
N GLU A 1178 -126.95 1.12 28.89
CA GLU A 1178 -127.67 1.00 27.61
C GLU A 1178 -127.03 1.88 26.52
N ARG A 1179 -126.61 3.10 26.88
CA ARG A 1179 -126.00 4.04 25.94
C ARG A 1179 -124.60 3.60 25.50
N TYR A 1180 -123.79 3.03 26.41
CA TYR A 1180 -122.50 2.42 26.07
C TYR A 1180 -122.69 1.17 25.20
N LEU A 1181 -123.62 0.27 25.56
CA LEU A 1181 -123.94 -0.92 24.77
C LEU A 1181 -124.42 -0.56 23.36
N LYS A 1182 -125.17 0.54 23.21
CA LYS A 1182 -125.57 1.05 21.90
C LYS A 1182 -124.39 1.58 21.08
N ALA A 1183 -123.52 2.41 21.68
CA ALA A 1183 -122.30 2.87 21.01
C ALA A 1183 -121.37 1.69 20.62
N MET A 1184 -121.27 0.67 21.49
CA MET A 1184 -120.53 -0.56 21.22
C MET A 1184 -121.15 -1.34 20.06
N SER A 1185 -122.48 -1.51 20.03
CA SER A 1185 -123.20 -2.13 18.92
C SER A 1185 -122.95 -1.42 17.58
N GLU A 1186 -122.99 -0.09 17.58
CA GLU A 1186 -122.71 0.73 16.38
C GLU A 1186 -121.23 0.59 15.92
N ALA A 1187 -120.28 0.54 16.85
CA ALA A 1187 -118.86 0.30 16.55
C ALA A 1187 -118.59 -1.11 16.00
N LEU A 1188 -119.19 -2.15 16.59
CA LEU A 1188 -119.13 -3.54 16.12
C LEU A 1188 -119.72 -3.67 14.70
N LEU A 1189 -120.91 -3.10 14.47
CA LEU A 1189 -121.55 -3.10 13.15
C LEU A 1189 -120.73 -2.33 12.10
N SER A 1190 -119.96 -1.31 12.50
CA SER A 1190 -119.07 -0.56 11.61
C SER A 1190 -117.94 -1.42 11.04
N GLU A 1191 -117.24 -2.20 11.87
CA GLU A 1191 -116.17 -3.08 11.38
C GLU A 1191 -116.71 -4.30 10.61
N ILE A 1192 -117.89 -4.84 10.98
CA ILE A 1192 -118.55 -5.90 10.20
C ILE A 1192 -118.90 -5.41 8.78
N ARG A 1193 -119.39 -4.18 8.64
CA ARG A 1193 -119.68 -3.57 7.31
C ARG A 1193 -118.44 -3.36 6.44
N LYS A 1194 -117.24 -3.37 7.03
CA LYS A 1194 -115.95 -3.33 6.29
C LYS A 1194 -115.49 -4.72 5.83
N GLY A 1195 -116.32 -5.76 5.99
CA GLY A 1195 -116.03 -7.14 5.59
C GLY A 1195 -115.18 -7.94 6.58
N LYS A 1196 -114.87 -7.38 7.76
CA LYS A 1196 -114.14 -8.07 8.81
C LYS A 1196 -115.07 -8.92 9.66
N ARG A 1197 -114.57 -10.05 10.17
CA ARG A 1197 -115.25 -10.81 11.23
C ARG A 1197 -114.69 -10.42 12.60
N ILE A 1198 -115.56 -10.22 13.58
CA ILE A 1198 -115.20 -9.88 14.97
C ILE A 1198 -115.27 -11.14 15.82
N TYR A 1199 -114.31 -11.31 16.74
CA TYR A 1199 -114.33 -12.37 17.76
C TYR A 1199 -114.26 -11.77 19.17
N ILE A 1200 -114.72 -12.56 20.16
CA ILE A 1200 -114.93 -12.18 21.58
C ILE A 1200 -114.33 -13.24 22.49
#